data_AF-A0A3G7U5H8-F1
#
_entry.id   AF-A0A3G7U5H8-F1
#
_cell.length_a   1.000
_cell.length_b   1.000
_cell.length_c   1.000
_cell.angle_alpha   90.00
_cell.angle_beta   90.00
_cell.angle_gamma   90.00
#
_symmetry.space_group_name_H-M   'P 1'
#
loop_
_entity.id
_entity.type
_entity.pdbx_description
1 polymer ?
#
loop_
_entity_poly.entity_id
_entity_poly.type
_entity_poly.pdbx_seq_one_letter_code
_entity_poly.pdbx_strand_id
1 'polypeptide(L)'
;MILTASAQLDPKAIPGEPQTFGMFWHAHAWSSKPVALDLPHLYVCPPKQLGALQSACTQFSALMELGGDPLANQLDEWLEQTTSFECTMVLKSNWHHGVDDLIHQQFVTLLQRLANSQCRMLRVLTLAAIRCEQAYPRVLHPLDAVYLGLAHTFGKETQSLRVQGYSLARLDQQHIDAALHCTVENPNGATLAVGHGATWLGTLRQNLLPHGPTPFRAAGVYLIIGGGRGIGAEVAKYLARHFKATTILISRSAPCQSLIDELQALGGTPRHEQADIAEPGALEQVMANYPSIDGIFHSALHLADTAFENMSTTQLQESLRPKVHGGYRLLEVLRQRPQLPNFIIFFSSIQSYIAYPGQANYTAGCLCTDAMADLFESLLCVPTKVINWGYWGSVGVVADDAYRNRMQRLQIGSIELTHALPIIERLIVSGTAQLACLRQSPNSLRLRHISPELPVARPTVPEFAVPPPQELPTMNYSLDTLANQLQTQPMPNEKLNEEAAALDRYARFRWRQVQQANEWTIAPRHARLWQALQRIPDAQSPACEQFVQQYPRLRSHVALIEHCLSHYPDILSAKKSALEVLFPRGDATLLKNWYADTPTSRLLNVRLAQAIVSHANTTGNHYLRILELGAGTGATPRVILPIIADYVQEYCFSDASEAFMKSANEEFGSYPFMRYRKIDVTCLPEDARDFDIIIAANVMHAVSPLGHALRAIANALASNGLLLLNETVYRHDVLTLAFGIIEAWWHTDDTTVQRISDSPLLDLPAWRQALISNGFNQLINHGNDSFQLIIAAVTPQAHSAPPDTADEQAVIERLRAIVGAVILLDASDLDPHAPLADYGVDSILALQIVEVVSGDYGPQPVELLEQYPTIGALASHLAVRTPPASSCLASHSVSKAIPSPDENTVRLIANIVSDVILLSADDIDPYVPLADYGVDSILALSIVEQLSTTFGVQPADLLERHPSIAALVSQLCPGAPVPSTPESGMPPEAPLSTLVTDHVVGGQRIAPGAYALSWMTQTSGARQLSNVRWHRPMVRLGDAQLDYAEGKFTILDHRSGHLLCSGEYDLSLPPAPAPLKPLPSSTCLLDSTTVYQRFASLGYDYGPLYQGIAIACVGQDQGLGILVTPENCEQALPPALIDSGLQTSILLNLPRPSGKTTQMLPTHLGNLCLYALPSPGETVLCHATLVGRSEHGARFDFSYRRLCGEVLFTLTNMLAVDVSAEQLRNPMTDEISSRAAQ
;
A
#
# COMPACT_ATOMS: atom_id res chain seq x y z
N MET A 1 -10.73 2.03 -41.88
CA MET A 1 -12.05 1.44 -42.22
C MET A 1 -12.28 0.30 -41.23
N ILE A 2 -13.45 0.14 -40.60
CA ILE A 2 -14.76 0.75 -40.83
C ILE A 2 -15.22 1.51 -39.57
N LEU A 3 -15.76 2.72 -39.76
CA LEU A 3 -16.74 3.34 -38.87
C LEU A 3 -18.11 3.16 -39.53
N THR A 4 -19.17 3.00 -38.70
CA THR A 4 -20.63 3.01 -38.94
C THR A 4 -21.36 1.69 -38.64
N ALA A 5 -21.89 1.59 -37.41
CA ALA A 5 -23.12 0.83 -37.07
C ALA A 5 -23.46 1.01 -35.56
N SER A 6 -23.79 2.22 -35.11
CA SER A 6 -24.31 2.42 -33.76
C SER A 6 -25.79 2.01 -33.69
N ALA A 7 -26.05 0.72 -33.57
CA ALA A 7 -27.37 0.24 -33.19
C ALA A 7 -27.71 0.81 -31.80
N GLN A 8 -28.87 1.46 -31.66
CA GLN A 8 -29.38 1.86 -30.36
C GLN A 8 -29.76 0.59 -29.59
N LEU A 9 -28.92 0.20 -28.63
CA LEU A 9 -29.20 -0.91 -27.73
C LEU A 9 -30.40 -0.54 -26.85
N ASP A 10 -31.40 -1.42 -26.78
CA ASP A 10 -32.53 -1.25 -25.87
C ASP A 10 -32.03 -1.15 -24.41
N PRO A 11 -32.31 -0.05 -23.70
CA PRO A 11 -31.83 0.14 -22.34
C PRO A 11 -32.53 -0.77 -21.30
N LYS A 12 -33.64 -1.44 -21.66
CA LYS A 12 -34.26 -2.52 -20.86
C LYS A 12 -33.67 -3.91 -21.16
N ALA A 13 -32.99 -4.12 -22.30
CA ALA A 13 -32.52 -5.44 -22.70
C ALA A 13 -31.41 -5.98 -21.79
N ILE A 14 -31.57 -7.22 -21.33
CA ILE A 14 -30.53 -7.96 -20.61
C ILE A 14 -29.51 -8.50 -21.64
N PRO A 15 -28.19 -8.28 -21.47
CA PRO A 15 -27.20 -8.75 -22.43
C PRO A 15 -27.14 -10.29 -22.50
N GLY A 16 -26.78 -10.80 -23.69
CA GLY A 16 -26.65 -12.25 -23.93
C GLY A 16 -25.62 -12.90 -23.01
N GLU A 17 -24.47 -12.27 -22.87
CA GLU A 17 -23.40 -12.64 -21.94
C GLU A 17 -23.37 -11.70 -20.70
N PRO A 18 -22.89 -12.16 -19.54
CA PRO A 18 -22.55 -11.29 -18.42
C PRO A 18 -21.43 -10.31 -18.78
N GLN A 19 -21.60 -9.07 -18.35
CA GLN A 19 -20.59 -8.02 -18.45
C GLN A 19 -19.72 -7.98 -17.18
N THR A 20 -18.50 -7.46 -17.34
CA THR A 20 -17.47 -7.42 -16.31
C THR A 20 -17.15 -5.96 -15.96
N PHE A 21 -17.03 -5.68 -14.66
CA PHE A 21 -16.94 -4.32 -14.12
C PHE A 21 -15.83 -4.21 -13.07
N GLY A 22 -15.02 -3.16 -13.15
CA GLY A 22 -13.99 -2.81 -12.17
C GLY A 22 -14.41 -1.60 -11.33
N MET A 23 -13.78 -1.46 -10.15
CA MET A 23 -13.95 -0.27 -9.31
C MET A 23 -13.16 0.91 -9.88
N PHE A 24 -13.80 2.06 -10.02
CA PHE A 24 -13.21 3.34 -10.42
C PHE A 24 -13.49 4.38 -9.35
N TRP A 25 -12.43 5.03 -8.87
CA TRP A 25 -12.47 6.00 -7.77
C TRP A 25 -12.47 7.44 -8.29
N HIS A 26 -13.39 8.26 -7.78
CA HIS A 26 -13.45 9.71 -8.08
C HIS A 26 -12.96 10.50 -6.87
N ALA A 27 -12.08 11.49 -7.10
CA ALA A 27 -11.54 12.35 -6.05
C ALA A 27 -12.47 13.53 -5.76
N HIS A 28 -12.79 13.75 -4.49
CA HIS A 28 -13.41 14.96 -3.97
C HIS A 28 -12.43 15.60 -2.98
N ALA A 29 -11.92 16.79 -3.29
CA ALA A 29 -10.99 17.50 -2.40
C ALA A 29 -11.66 17.80 -1.04
N TRP A 30 -10.87 17.78 0.04
CA TRP A 30 -11.38 18.09 1.38
C TRP A 30 -11.91 19.53 1.49
N SER A 31 -12.96 19.71 2.30
CA SER A 31 -13.44 21.06 2.65
C SER A 31 -12.38 21.79 3.46
N SER A 32 -12.01 23.01 3.03
CA SER A 32 -11.19 23.92 3.83
C SER A 32 -11.97 24.64 4.93
N LYS A 33 -13.30 24.49 4.96
CA LYS A 33 -14.16 24.99 6.04
C LYS A 33 -14.48 23.86 7.02
N PRO A 34 -14.16 23.99 8.33
CA PRO A 34 -14.78 23.15 9.34
C PRO A 34 -16.29 23.45 9.38
N VAL A 35 -17.09 22.42 9.58
CA VAL A 35 -18.55 22.55 9.75
C VAL A 35 -18.86 22.20 11.19
N ALA A 36 -19.55 23.09 11.91
CA ALA A 36 -19.95 22.80 13.28
C ALA A 36 -20.81 21.52 13.34
N LEU A 37 -20.64 20.73 14.40
CA LEU A 37 -21.52 19.61 14.68
C LEU A 37 -22.67 20.15 15.52
N ASP A 38 -23.76 20.53 14.85
CA ASP A 38 -24.89 21.28 15.42
C ASP A 38 -25.74 20.47 16.44
N LEU A 39 -25.35 19.23 16.73
CA LEU A 39 -26.02 18.31 17.66
C LEU A 39 -25.02 17.70 18.65
N PRO A 40 -25.47 17.30 19.86
CA PRO A 40 -24.70 16.42 20.75
C PRO A 40 -24.13 15.22 19.99
N HIS A 41 -22.88 14.86 20.28
CA HIS A 41 -22.16 13.87 19.48
C HIS A 41 -21.56 12.75 20.33
N LEU A 42 -21.96 11.51 20.04
CA LEU A 42 -21.51 10.31 20.72
C LEU A 42 -20.35 9.67 19.95
N TYR A 43 -19.17 9.59 20.58
CA TYR A 43 -18.00 8.91 20.02
C TYR A 43 -17.84 7.52 20.65
N VAL A 44 -17.73 6.48 19.84
CA VAL A 44 -17.69 5.08 20.30
C VAL A 44 -16.52 4.31 19.68
N CYS A 45 -15.83 3.49 20.47
CA CYS A 45 -14.81 2.54 19.99
C CYS A 45 -14.99 1.13 20.59
N PRO A 46 -14.35 0.09 20.04
CA PRO A 46 -14.35 -1.24 20.65
C PRO A 46 -13.67 -1.26 22.03
N PRO A 47 -13.94 -2.30 22.85
CA PRO A 47 -13.28 -2.47 24.15
C PRO A 47 -11.76 -2.50 24.04
N LYS A 48 -11.09 -1.91 25.05
CA LYS A 48 -9.63 -1.80 25.17
C LYS A 48 -8.96 -0.95 24.06
N GLN A 49 -9.72 -0.17 23.29
CA GLN A 49 -9.17 0.72 22.26
C GLN A 49 -9.12 2.19 22.68
N LEU A 50 -9.83 2.58 23.74
CA LEU A 50 -9.96 3.97 24.20
C LEU A 50 -8.59 4.68 24.30
N GLY A 51 -7.67 4.15 25.11
CA GLY A 51 -6.36 4.77 25.33
C GLY A 51 -5.45 4.86 24.10
N ALA A 52 -5.71 4.07 23.05
CA ALA A 52 -4.96 4.10 21.79
C ALA A 52 -5.59 5.03 20.72
N LEU A 53 -6.82 5.49 20.94
CA LEU A 53 -7.58 6.33 20.01
C LEU A 53 -7.85 7.75 20.57
N GLN A 54 -7.93 7.91 21.89
CA GLN A 54 -8.22 9.18 22.57
C GLN A 54 -7.18 10.28 22.29
N SER A 55 -5.95 9.91 21.90
CA SER A 55 -4.88 10.83 21.50
C SER A 55 -4.82 11.13 19.99
N ALA A 56 -5.59 10.42 19.16
CA ALA A 56 -5.55 10.56 17.70
C ALA A 56 -6.29 11.82 17.20
N CYS A 57 -7.28 12.31 17.95
CA CYS A 57 -8.18 13.39 17.56
C CYS A 57 -8.75 14.08 18.81
N THR A 58 -8.87 15.41 18.79
CA THR A 58 -9.29 16.19 19.97
C THR A 58 -10.76 15.92 20.36
N GLN A 59 -11.64 15.70 19.37
CA GLN A 59 -13.03 15.26 19.60
C GLN A 59 -13.13 13.87 20.25
N PHE A 60 -12.09 13.02 20.12
CA PHE A 60 -12.08 11.67 20.70
C PHE A 60 -11.73 11.65 22.19
N SER A 61 -11.47 12.80 22.81
CA SER A 61 -11.35 12.95 24.27
C SER A 61 -12.57 12.37 25.02
N ALA A 62 -13.76 12.41 24.41
CA ALA A 62 -15.02 11.86 24.93
C ALA A 62 -15.41 10.47 24.37
N LEU A 63 -14.46 9.69 23.84
CA LEU A 63 -14.72 8.31 23.40
C LEU A 63 -15.26 7.42 24.54
N MET A 64 -16.24 6.58 24.21
CA MET A 64 -16.77 5.53 25.09
C MET A 64 -16.55 4.13 24.47
N GLU A 65 -16.39 3.10 25.31
CA GLU A 65 -16.18 1.72 24.83
C GLU A 65 -17.51 0.96 24.65
N LEU A 66 -17.61 0.21 23.54
CA LEU A 66 -18.73 -0.68 23.22
C LEU A 66 -19.04 -1.66 24.37
N GLY A 67 -20.27 -1.62 24.87
CA GLY A 67 -20.72 -2.46 25.98
C GLY A 67 -20.17 -2.09 27.36
N GLY A 68 -19.52 -0.94 27.51
CA GLY A 68 -19.18 -0.38 28.82
C GLY A 68 -20.33 0.44 29.44
N ASP A 69 -20.43 0.43 30.77
CA ASP A 69 -21.48 1.13 31.52
C ASP A 69 -21.67 2.62 31.13
N PRO A 70 -20.62 3.44 30.87
CA PRO A 70 -20.81 4.84 30.47
C PRO A 70 -21.61 4.98 29.18
N LEU A 71 -21.35 4.12 28.18
CA LEU A 71 -22.07 4.13 26.91
C LEU A 71 -23.52 3.68 27.08
N ALA A 72 -23.76 2.66 27.92
CA ALA A 72 -25.10 2.18 28.22
C ALA A 72 -25.94 3.30 28.87
N ASN A 73 -25.43 3.88 29.96
CA ASN A 73 -26.09 4.96 30.71
C ASN A 73 -26.35 6.19 29.82
N GLN A 74 -25.38 6.62 29.00
CA GLN A 74 -25.53 7.78 28.14
C GLN A 74 -26.60 7.57 27.06
N LEU A 75 -26.67 6.36 26.48
CA LEU A 75 -27.69 5.99 25.52
C LEU A 75 -29.07 5.84 26.18
N ASP A 76 -29.15 5.28 27.38
CA ASP A 76 -30.42 5.18 28.14
C ASP A 76 -30.97 6.59 28.46
N GLU A 77 -30.11 7.49 28.95
CA GLU A 77 -30.46 8.90 29.19
C GLU A 77 -30.97 9.61 27.92
N TRP A 78 -30.27 9.50 26.80
CA TRP A 78 -30.67 10.18 25.56
C TRP A 78 -31.89 9.54 24.87
N LEU A 79 -32.16 8.25 25.11
CA LEU A 79 -33.42 7.61 24.70
C LEU A 79 -34.61 8.15 25.51
N GLU A 80 -34.45 8.35 26.83
CA GLU A 80 -35.50 8.91 27.68
C GLU A 80 -35.76 10.40 27.42
N GLN A 81 -34.71 11.19 27.16
CA GLN A 81 -34.81 12.66 27.04
C GLN A 81 -35.29 13.18 25.67
N THR A 82 -35.43 12.33 24.65
CA THR A 82 -35.81 12.71 23.26
C THR A 82 -34.88 13.68 22.52
N THR A 83 -33.67 13.90 23.06
CA THR A 83 -32.62 14.76 22.46
C THR A 83 -32.13 14.18 21.14
N SER A 84 -32.14 14.97 20.05
CA SER A 84 -31.51 14.57 18.78
C SER A 84 -29.98 14.66 18.87
N PHE A 85 -29.27 13.67 18.33
CA PHE A 85 -27.80 13.55 18.42
C PHE A 85 -27.17 12.96 17.16
N GLU A 86 -25.85 13.03 17.03
CA GLU A 86 -25.07 12.26 16.04
C GLU A 86 -24.20 11.19 16.73
N CYS A 87 -23.86 10.12 16.02
CA CYS A 87 -23.00 9.05 16.47
C CYS A 87 -21.82 8.85 15.52
N THR A 88 -20.62 8.58 16.05
CA THR A 88 -19.44 8.22 15.26
C THR A 88 -18.69 7.08 15.92
N MET A 89 -18.61 5.97 15.18
CA MET A 89 -17.91 4.77 15.59
C MET A 89 -16.51 4.75 15.00
N VAL A 90 -15.50 4.47 15.82
CA VAL A 90 -14.08 4.45 15.46
C VAL A 90 -13.56 3.05 15.66
N LEU A 91 -13.19 2.37 14.58
CA LEU A 91 -12.89 0.94 14.56
C LEU A 91 -11.47 0.70 14.04
N LYS A 92 -10.71 -0.11 14.78
CA LYS A 92 -9.39 -0.59 14.38
C LYS A 92 -9.19 -2.02 14.90
N SER A 93 -9.59 -3.04 14.15
CA SER A 93 -9.46 -4.43 14.59
C SER A 93 -7.99 -4.84 14.78
N ASN A 94 -7.70 -5.46 15.93
CA ASN A 94 -6.42 -6.14 16.17
C ASN A 94 -6.41 -7.51 15.48
N TRP A 95 -6.64 -7.54 14.17
CA TRP A 95 -7.00 -8.74 13.40
C TRP A 95 -5.96 -9.87 13.46
N HIS A 96 -4.70 -9.57 13.78
CA HIS A 96 -3.64 -10.55 14.04
C HIS A 96 -3.96 -11.50 15.21
N HIS A 97 -4.89 -11.13 16.10
CA HIS A 97 -5.36 -11.98 17.21
C HIS A 97 -6.60 -12.82 16.85
N GLY A 98 -7.09 -12.73 15.61
CA GLY A 98 -8.27 -13.43 15.13
C GLY A 98 -9.53 -12.57 15.00
N VAL A 99 -10.65 -13.25 14.81
CA VAL A 99 -11.97 -12.66 14.60
C VAL A 99 -12.69 -12.49 15.93
N ASP A 100 -13.06 -11.27 16.28
CA ASP A 100 -13.75 -10.94 17.54
C ASP A 100 -15.27 -10.83 17.34
N ASP A 101 -15.97 -11.93 17.61
CA ASP A 101 -17.43 -11.96 17.52
C ASP A 101 -18.14 -11.19 18.63
N LEU A 102 -17.49 -10.88 19.76
CA LEU A 102 -18.13 -10.07 20.80
C LEU A 102 -18.33 -8.64 20.30
N ILE A 103 -17.33 -8.07 19.62
CA ILE A 103 -17.45 -6.74 19.01
C ILE A 103 -18.49 -6.76 17.87
N HIS A 104 -18.55 -7.83 17.06
CA HIS A 104 -19.60 -8.00 16.05
C HIS A 104 -21.01 -7.97 16.66
N GLN A 105 -21.23 -8.68 17.78
CA GLN A 105 -22.52 -8.71 18.49
C GLN A 105 -22.86 -7.35 19.10
N GLN A 106 -21.92 -6.73 19.84
CA GLN A 106 -22.10 -5.42 20.45
C GLN A 106 -22.41 -4.33 19.41
N PHE A 107 -21.78 -4.39 18.24
CA PHE A 107 -22.03 -3.47 17.13
C PHE A 107 -23.47 -3.58 16.62
N VAL A 108 -23.98 -4.79 16.36
CA VAL A 108 -25.37 -4.99 15.91
C VAL A 108 -26.38 -4.53 16.98
N THR A 109 -26.15 -4.85 18.26
CA THR A 109 -26.99 -4.37 19.36
C THR A 109 -27.00 -2.83 19.45
N LEU A 110 -25.86 -2.17 19.23
CA LEU A 110 -25.80 -0.70 19.20
C LEU A 110 -26.57 -0.14 18.02
N LEU A 111 -26.44 -0.71 16.81
CA LEU A 111 -27.22 -0.27 15.65
C LEU A 111 -28.73 -0.46 15.84
N GLN A 112 -29.16 -1.57 16.44
CA GLN A 112 -30.56 -1.81 16.81
C GLN A 112 -31.09 -0.80 17.85
N ARG A 113 -30.26 -0.38 18.83
CA ARG A 113 -30.59 0.72 19.75
C ARG A 113 -30.67 2.07 19.02
N LEU A 114 -29.73 2.38 18.13
CA LEU A 114 -29.69 3.64 17.39
C LEU A 114 -30.87 3.80 16.42
N ALA A 115 -31.34 2.72 15.79
CA ALA A 115 -32.53 2.72 14.94
C ALA A 115 -33.78 3.26 15.64
N ASN A 116 -33.91 2.95 16.93
CA ASN A 116 -35.03 3.30 17.81
C ASN A 116 -34.76 4.59 18.63
N SER A 117 -33.78 5.39 18.22
CA SER A 117 -33.34 6.61 18.94
C SER A 117 -33.56 7.87 18.10
N GLN A 118 -33.26 9.04 18.69
CA GLN A 118 -33.25 10.33 18.00
C GLN A 118 -31.89 10.63 17.33
N CYS A 119 -31.04 9.62 17.15
CA CYS A 119 -29.81 9.72 16.35
C CYS A 119 -30.15 10.15 14.91
N ARG A 120 -29.50 11.20 14.39
CA ARG A 120 -29.73 11.73 13.03
C ARG A 120 -28.72 11.24 12.02
N MET A 121 -27.50 10.98 12.47
CA MET A 121 -26.37 10.57 11.63
C MET A 121 -25.49 9.57 12.35
N LEU A 122 -25.13 8.49 11.66
CA LEU A 122 -24.14 7.51 12.06
C LEU A 122 -22.97 7.53 11.06
N ARG A 123 -21.77 7.85 11.55
CA ARG A 123 -20.52 7.67 10.79
C ARG A 123 -19.77 6.44 11.32
N VAL A 124 -19.24 5.62 10.43
CA VAL A 124 -18.43 4.44 10.79
C VAL A 124 -17.04 4.61 10.19
N LEU A 125 -16.07 4.97 11.01
CA LEU A 125 -14.68 5.23 10.65
C LEU A 125 -13.83 3.97 10.85
N THR A 126 -13.07 3.59 9.83
CA THR A 126 -12.14 2.44 9.85
C THR A 126 -10.75 2.84 9.35
N LEU A 127 -9.71 2.07 9.68
CA LEU A 127 -8.33 2.31 9.21
C LEU A 127 -7.96 1.36 8.05
N ALA A 128 -7.89 1.89 6.84
CA ALA A 128 -7.48 1.16 5.62
C ALA A 128 -8.09 -0.25 5.51
N ALA A 129 -9.42 -0.33 5.60
CA ALA A 129 -10.18 -1.57 5.73
C ALA A 129 -10.74 -2.11 4.41
N ILE A 130 -10.68 -1.35 3.30
CA ILE A 130 -11.11 -1.78 1.96
C ILE A 130 -10.05 -1.42 0.91
N ARG A 131 -10.06 -2.04 -0.27
CA ARG A 131 -9.05 -1.78 -1.30
C ARG A 131 -9.29 -0.43 -2.01
N CYS A 132 -8.55 0.62 -1.61
CA CYS A 132 -8.54 1.91 -2.30
C CYS A 132 -7.11 2.43 -2.54
N GLU A 133 -6.48 1.93 -3.60
CA GLU A 133 -5.10 2.27 -4.01
C GLU A 133 -4.85 3.77 -4.24
N GLN A 134 -5.91 4.58 -4.41
CA GLN A 134 -5.84 6.03 -4.54
C GLN A 134 -5.78 6.77 -3.18
N ALA A 135 -6.29 6.16 -2.11
CA ALA A 135 -6.27 6.73 -0.76
C ALA A 135 -5.10 6.20 0.09
N TYR A 136 -4.69 4.94 -0.12
CA TYR A 136 -3.60 4.26 0.58
C TYR A 136 -3.16 2.98 -0.17
N PRO A 137 -1.91 2.52 -0.04
CA PRO A 137 -1.35 1.52 -0.96
C PRO A 137 -1.88 0.09 -0.80
N ARG A 138 -2.33 -0.31 0.40
CA ARG A 138 -2.82 -1.67 0.73
C ARG A 138 -3.84 -1.64 1.88
N VAL A 139 -4.62 -2.70 1.99
CA VAL A 139 -5.52 -2.95 3.13
C VAL A 139 -4.69 -3.31 4.37
N LEU A 140 -5.00 -2.67 5.51
CA LEU A 140 -4.31 -2.89 6.80
C LEU A 140 -5.20 -3.54 7.86
N HIS A 141 -6.52 -3.32 7.86
CA HIS A 141 -7.45 -3.87 8.85
C HIS A 141 -8.71 -4.47 8.19
N PRO A 142 -8.62 -5.61 7.47
CA PRO A 142 -9.72 -6.10 6.64
C PRO A 142 -10.94 -6.59 7.43
N LEU A 143 -10.79 -6.97 8.71
CA LEU A 143 -11.93 -7.35 9.54
C LEU A 143 -12.85 -6.16 9.82
N ASP A 144 -12.36 -4.92 9.73
CA ASP A 144 -13.20 -3.73 9.94
C ASP A 144 -14.23 -3.53 8.82
N ALA A 145 -14.02 -4.17 7.66
CA ALA A 145 -14.98 -4.21 6.58
C ALA A 145 -16.28 -4.95 6.92
N VAL A 146 -16.31 -5.80 7.97
CA VAL A 146 -17.56 -6.37 8.50
C VAL A 146 -18.50 -5.24 8.95
N TYR A 147 -17.99 -4.31 9.76
CA TYR A 147 -18.77 -3.19 10.28
C TYR A 147 -19.22 -2.22 9.17
N LEU A 148 -18.36 -1.98 8.17
CA LEU A 148 -18.71 -1.19 6.99
C LEU A 148 -19.87 -1.81 6.21
N GLY A 149 -19.85 -3.13 5.98
CA GLY A 149 -20.93 -3.82 5.24
C GLY A 149 -22.24 -3.92 6.03
N LEU A 150 -22.17 -4.08 7.36
CA LEU A 150 -23.33 -3.99 8.25
C LEU A 150 -23.95 -2.59 8.18
N ALA A 151 -23.14 -1.54 8.37
CA ALA A 151 -23.59 -0.15 8.34
C ALA A 151 -24.15 0.28 6.98
N HIS A 152 -23.53 -0.16 5.88
CA HIS A 152 -23.99 0.14 4.51
C HIS A 152 -25.38 -0.43 4.23
N THR A 153 -25.67 -1.66 4.68
CA THR A 153 -27.00 -2.25 4.52
C THR A 153 -28.02 -1.65 5.49
N PHE A 154 -27.63 -1.47 6.76
CA PHE A 154 -28.46 -0.81 7.78
C PHE A 154 -28.94 0.58 7.31
N GLY A 155 -28.05 1.37 6.68
CA GLY A 155 -28.36 2.66 6.07
C GLY A 155 -29.33 2.64 4.89
N LYS A 156 -29.76 1.47 4.41
CA LYS A 156 -30.82 1.30 3.40
C LYS A 156 -32.09 0.66 3.96
N GLU A 157 -32.08 0.26 5.23
CA GLU A 157 -33.24 -0.28 5.95
C GLU A 157 -33.87 0.79 6.86
N THR A 158 -33.05 1.64 7.49
CA THR A 158 -33.54 2.75 8.32
C THR A 158 -34.09 3.92 7.48
N GLN A 159 -35.11 4.59 8.01
CA GLN A 159 -35.65 5.86 7.51
C GLN A 159 -35.45 7.02 8.50
N SER A 160 -35.01 6.74 9.73
CA SER A 160 -34.91 7.72 10.82
C SER A 160 -33.55 8.43 10.90
N LEU A 161 -32.48 7.77 10.45
CA LEU A 161 -31.10 8.21 10.61
C LEU A 161 -30.27 7.96 9.35
N ARG A 162 -29.39 8.89 8.99
CA ARG A 162 -28.45 8.74 7.86
C ARG A 162 -27.24 7.91 8.29
N VAL A 163 -26.73 7.03 7.43
CA VAL A 163 -25.51 6.24 7.70
C VAL A 163 -24.45 6.52 6.63
N GLN A 164 -23.17 6.62 7.03
CA GLN A 164 -22.05 6.66 6.09
C GLN A 164 -20.82 5.92 6.64
N GLY A 165 -20.34 4.93 5.88
CA GLY A 165 -19.06 4.25 6.14
C GLY A 165 -17.88 4.99 5.53
N TYR A 166 -16.77 5.06 6.27
CA TYR A 166 -15.50 5.64 5.83
C TYR A 166 -14.34 4.70 6.11
N SER A 167 -13.35 4.72 5.23
CA SER A 167 -12.08 4.02 5.42
C SER A 167 -10.90 4.95 5.20
N LEU A 168 -10.28 5.36 6.30
CA LEU A 168 -9.26 6.40 6.35
C LEU A 168 -7.87 5.79 6.12
N ALA A 169 -6.98 6.51 5.44
CA ALA A 169 -5.57 6.14 5.32
C ALA A 169 -4.86 6.12 6.68
N ARG A 170 -5.31 7.00 7.59
CA ARG A 170 -4.73 7.26 8.92
C ARG A 170 -5.86 7.57 9.91
N LEU A 171 -5.68 7.19 11.17
CA LEU A 171 -6.51 7.69 12.27
C LEU A 171 -5.78 8.89 12.89
N ASP A 172 -6.02 10.07 12.35
CA ASP A 172 -5.60 11.35 12.92
C ASP A 172 -6.63 12.45 12.64
N GLN A 173 -6.55 13.53 13.41
CA GLN A 173 -7.40 14.72 13.34
C GLN A 173 -7.81 15.09 11.91
N GLN A 174 -6.85 15.22 10.99
CA GLN A 174 -7.09 15.65 9.61
C GLN A 174 -7.99 14.68 8.82
N HIS A 175 -7.73 13.37 8.90
CA HIS A 175 -8.53 12.37 8.19
C HIS A 175 -9.90 12.16 8.84
N ILE A 176 -10.00 12.39 10.15
CA ILE A 176 -11.25 12.29 10.91
C ILE A 176 -12.14 13.50 10.60
N ASP A 177 -11.63 14.72 10.66
CA ASP A 177 -12.37 15.95 10.29
C ASP A 177 -12.85 15.89 8.83
N ALA A 178 -11.99 15.41 7.91
CA ALA A 178 -12.35 15.20 6.51
C ALA A 178 -13.51 14.20 6.32
N ALA A 179 -13.72 13.26 7.24
CA ALA A 179 -14.84 12.31 7.25
C ALA A 179 -16.05 12.82 8.04
N LEU A 180 -15.85 13.60 9.11
CA LEU A 180 -16.92 14.23 9.88
C LEU A 180 -17.66 15.28 9.03
N HIS A 181 -16.92 16.12 8.31
CA HIS A 181 -17.41 17.22 7.46
C HIS A 181 -17.59 16.84 5.98
N CYS A 182 -17.53 15.55 5.62
CA CYS A 182 -17.67 15.10 4.24
C CYS A 182 -19.09 15.33 3.70
N THR A 183 -19.21 16.23 2.72
CA THR A 183 -20.46 16.58 2.03
C THR A 183 -20.71 15.81 0.73
N VAL A 184 -19.84 14.85 0.37
CA VAL A 184 -19.92 14.09 -0.89
C VAL A 184 -21.27 13.39 -1.04
N GLU A 185 -21.95 13.63 -2.16
CA GLU A 185 -23.17 12.90 -2.51
C GLU A 185 -22.85 11.43 -2.81
N ASN A 186 -23.46 10.54 -2.04
CA ASN A 186 -23.24 9.10 -2.14
C ASN A 186 -24.60 8.37 -2.14
N PRO A 187 -25.36 8.42 -3.24
CA PRO A 187 -26.72 7.87 -3.29
C PRO A 187 -26.75 6.34 -3.13
N ASN A 188 -25.63 5.65 -3.35
CA ASN A 188 -25.50 4.23 -3.07
C ASN A 188 -25.16 3.91 -1.60
N GLY A 189 -24.79 4.90 -0.79
CA GLY A 189 -24.36 4.71 0.61
C GLY A 189 -23.05 3.92 0.80
N ALA A 190 -22.28 3.69 -0.27
CA ALA A 190 -21.08 2.86 -0.27
C ALA A 190 -19.96 3.45 0.61
N THR A 191 -18.98 2.64 1.02
CA THR A 191 -17.85 3.15 1.81
C THR A 191 -17.03 4.16 1.00
N LEU A 192 -16.81 5.34 1.58
CA LEU A 192 -15.90 6.35 1.06
C LEU A 192 -14.49 6.11 1.61
N ALA A 193 -13.45 6.20 0.79
CA ALA A 193 -12.07 6.16 1.28
C ALA A 193 -11.53 7.59 1.49
N VAL A 194 -10.64 7.82 2.46
CA VAL A 194 -10.12 9.17 2.76
C VAL A 194 -8.59 9.11 2.84
N GLY A 195 -7.90 9.87 1.99
CA GLY A 195 -6.43 9.86 1.91
C GLY A 195 -5.89 10.69 0.74
N HIS A 196 -4.59 11.03 0.80
CA HIS A 196 -3.90 11.88 -0.19
C HIS A 196 -4.64 13.19 -0.53
N GLY A 197 -5.18 13.89 0.48
CA GLY A 197 -5.84 15.19 0.30
C GLY A 197 -7.29 15.14 -0.23
N ALA A 198 -7.84 13.94 -0.42
CA ALA A 198 -9.18 13.77 -0.97
C ALA A 198 -10.02 12.69 -0.25
N THR A 199 -11.33 12.80 -0.41
CA THR A 199 -12.31 11.75 -0.15
C THR A 199 -12.69 11.11 -1.47
N TRP A 200 -12.66 9.78 -1.53
CA TRP A 200 -12.74 8.99 -2.75
C TRP A 200 -14.03 8.20 -2.80
N LEU A 201 -14.86 8.46 -3.83
CA LEU A 201 -16.11 7.74 -4.08
C LEU A 201 -15.86 6.61 -5.10
N GLY A 202 -16.17 5.38 -4.72
CA GLY A 202 -16.05 4.21 -5.60
C GLY A 202 -17.30 4.05 -6.48
N THR A 203 -17.09 3.82 -7.78
CA THR A 203 -18.15 3.50 -8.74
C THR A 203 -17.74 2.32 -9.63
N LEU A 204 -18.68 1.43 -9.97
CA LEU A 204 -18.42 0.35 -10.93
C LEU A 204 -18.53 0.86 -12.37
N ARG A 205 -17.50 0.60 -13.18
CA ARG A 205 -17.44 0.85 -14.63
C ARG A 205 -17.07 -0.43 -15.39
N GLN A 206 -17.47 -0.54 -16.65
CA GLN A 206 -17.17 -1.72 -17.46
C GLN A 206 -15.64 -1.89 -17.64
N ASN A 207 -15.13 -3.10 -17.39
CA ASN A 207 -13.72 -3.47 -17.46
C ASN A 207 -13.55 -4.67 -18.40
N LEU A 208 -12.81 -4.50 -19.50
CA LEU A 208 -12.58 -5.56 -20.48
C LEU A 208 -11.34 -6.38 -20.09
N LEU A 209 -11.56 -7.59 -19.58
CA LEU A 209 -10.46 -8.51 -19.26
C LEU A 209 -9.70 -8.94 -20.53
N PRO A 210 -8.35 -9.00 -20.49
CA PRO A 210 -7.56 -9.53 -21.59
C PRO A 210 -7.79 -11.03 -21.78
N HIS A 211 -7.56 -11.51 -23.00
CA HIS A 211 -7.42 -12.95 -23.27
C HIS A 211 -5.97 -13.38 -23.03
N GLY A 212 -5.79 -14.58 -22.47
CA GLY A 212 -4.49 -15.17 -22.17
C GLY A 212 -4.56 -16.70 -22.15
N PRO A 213 -3.44 -17.39 -21.89
CA PRO A 213 -3.43 -18.84 -21.70
C PRO A 213 -4.26 -19.23 -20.47
N THR A 214 -4.77 -20.46 -20.44
CA THR A 214 -5.47 -20.97 -19.25
C THR A 214 -4.51 -21.08 -18.05
N PRO A 215 -4.92 -20.65 -16.85
CA PRO A 215 -4.14 -20.81 -15.63
C PRO A 215 -4.24 -22.24 -15.05
N PHE A 216 -5.12 -23.09 -15.58
CA PHE A 216 -5.36 -24.42 -15.06
C PHE A 216 -4.42 -25.46 -15.70
N ARG A 217 -3.77 -26.25 -14.85
CA ARG A 217 -2.87 -27.35 -15.22
C ARG A 217 -3.69 -28.62 -15.47
N ALA A 218 -3.36 -29.33 -16.54
CA ALA A 218 -3.85 -30.69 -16.74
C ALA A 218 -3.39 -31.60 -15.57
N ALA A 219 -4.29 -32.46 -15.10
CA ALA A 219 -4.15 -33.28 -13.88
C ALA A 219 -3.87 -32.51 -12.56
N GLY A 220 -4.01 -31.17 -12.56
CA GLY A 220 -3.75 -30.33 -11.38
C GLY A 220 -4.66 -30.62 -10.18
N VAL A 221 -4.20 -30.23 -8.99
CA VAL A 221 -4.85 -30.44 -7.70
C VAL A 221 -5.49 -29.13 -7.21
N TYR A 222 -6.82 -29.06 -7.17
CA TYR A 222 -7.54 -27.84 -6.77
C TYR A 222 -8.34 -28.04 -5.49
N LEU A 223 -8.18 -27.12 -4.54
CA LEU A 223 -8.95 -27.09 -3.30
C LEU A 223 -10.22 -26.26 -3.53
N ILE A 224 -11.38 -26.87 -3.39
CA ILE A 224 -12.68 -26.22 -3.62
C ILE A 224 -13.45 -26.21 -2.31
N ILE A 225 -13.26 -25.12 -1.58
CA ILE A 225 -13.96 -24.81 -0.33
C ILE A 225 -15.42 -24.49 -0.69
N GLY A 226 -16.36 -25.27 -0.16
CA GLY A 226 -17.77 -25.26 -0.57
C GLY A 226 -18.09 -26.16 -1.76
N GLY A 227 -17.12 -26.93 -2.27
CA GLY A 227 -17.22 -27.67 -3.53
C GLY A 227 -18.25 -28.80 -3.61
N GLY A 228 -18.89 -29.19 -2.50
CA GLY A 228 -19.88 -30.27 -2.48
C GLY A 228 -21.24 -29.95 -3.13
N ARG A 229 -21.51 -28.69 -3.53
CA ARG A 229 -22.73 -28.27 -4.24
C ARG A 229 -22.59 -26.88 -4.87
N GLY A 230 -23.56 -26.47 -5.68
CA GLY A 230 -23.66 -25.11 -6.23
C GLY A 230 -22.47 -24.73 -7.13
N ILE A 231 -22.10 -23.45 -7.13
CA ILE A 231 -21.05 -22.91 -8.02
C ILE A 231 -19.71 -23.66 -7.81
N GLY A 232 -19.37 -24.04 -6.57
CA GLY A 232 -18.17 -24.83 -6.28
C GLY A 232 -18.16 -26.22 -6.93
N ALA A 233 -19.30 -26.92 -6.92
CA ALA A 233 -19.42 -28.22 -7.60
C ALA A 233 -19.28 -28.09 -9.12
N GLU A 234 -19.80 -27.01 -9.71
CA GLU A 234 -19.73 -26.79 -11.15
C GLU A 234 -18.33 -26.34 -11.61
N VAL A 235 -17.59 -25.59 -10.77
CA VAL A 235 -16.14 -25.39 -10.94
C VAL A 235 -15.39 -26.73 -10.88
N ALA A 236 -15.75 -27.62 -9.95
CA ALA A 236 -15.16 -28.96 -9.88
C ALA A 236 -15.42 -29.76 -11.16
N LYS A 237 -16.64 -29.71 -11.72
CA LYS A 237 -17.00 -30.38 -12.98
C LYS A 237 -16.27 -29.80 -14.17
N TYR A 238 -16.05 -28.49 -14.21
CA TYR A 238 -15.24 -27.86 -15.25
C TYR A 238 -13.79 -28.36 -15.21
N LEU A 239 -13.16 -28.33 -14.04
CA LEU A 239 -11.78 -28.79 -13.83
C LEU A 239 -11.64 -30.31 -14.11
N ALA A 240 -12.62 -31.12 -13.72
CA ALA A 240 -12.68 -32.54 -14.08
C ALA A 240 -12.81 -32.74 -15.60
N ARG A 241 -13.80 -32.10 -16.24
CA ARG A 241 -14.10 -32.27 -17.67
C ARG A 241 -12.95 -31.83 -18.57
N HIS A 242 -12.43 -30.63 -18.37
CA HIS A 242 -11.47 -29.99 -19.28
C HIS A 242 -10.01 -30.27 -18.91
N PHE A 243 -9.69 -30.42 -17.62
CA PHE A 243 -8.31 -30.54 -17.15
C PHE A 243 -7.99 -31.89 -16.50
N LYS A 244 -8.97 -32.82 -16.36
CA LYS A 244 -8.79 -34.13 -15.70
C LYS A 244 -8.25 -33.98 -14.27
N ALA A 245 -8.65 -32.89 -13.62
CA ALA A 245 -8.08 -32.45 -12.36
C ALA A 245 -8.41 -33.35 -11.17
N THR A 246 -7.54 -33.33 -10.15
CA THR A 246 -7.88 -33.77 -8.80
C THR A 246 -8.61 -32.64 -8.09
N THR A 247 -9.85 -32.86 -7.66
CA THR A 247 -10.69 -31.84 -7.03
C THR A 247 -10.95 -32.20 -5.57
N ILE A 248 -10.37 -31.43 -4.64
CA ILE A 248 -10.52 -31.63 -3.19
C ILE A 248 -11.70 -30.78 -2.74
N LEU A 249 -12.86 -31.41 -2.57
CA LEU A 249 -14.09 -30.75 -2.15
C LEU A 249 -14.12 -30.68 -0.62
N ILE A 250 -14.03 -29.49 -0.03
CA ILE A 250 -14.24 -29.29 1.41
C ILE A 250 -15.69 -28.86 1.65
N SER A 251 -16.41 -29.62 2.48
CA SER A 251 -17.78 -29.27 2.89
C SER A 251 -18.19 -29.89 4.23
N ARG A 252 -18.97 -29.13 5.02
CA ARG A 252 -19.53 -29.54 6.33
C ARG A 252 -20.42 -30.79 6.26
N SER A 253 -21.02 -31.02 5.10
CA SER A 253 -21.86 -32.17 4.75
C SER A 253 -21.21 -32.91 3.58
N ALA A 254 -21.32 -34.23 3.53
CA ALA A 254 -20.89 -34.99 2.36
C ALA A 254 -21.65 -34.56 1.08
N PRO A 255 -20.99 -34.52 -0.09
CA PRO A 255 -21.65 -34.37 -1.38
C PRO A 255 -22.54 -35.58 -1.66
N CYS A 256 -23.53 -35.42 -2.54
CA CYS A 256 -24.27 -36.56 -3.07
C CYS A 256 -23.33 -37.48 -3.88
N GLN A 257 -23.53 -38.79 -3.79
CA GLN A 257 -22.70 -39.77 -4.50
C GLN A 257 -22.71 -39.51 -6.02
N SER A 258 -23.85 -39.09 -6.58
CA SER A 258 -23.98 -38.71 -7.99
C SER A 258 -23.04 -37.59 -8.45
N LEU A 259 -22.65 -36.65 -7.57
CA LEU A 259 -21.64 -35.64 -7.92
C LEU A 259 -20.23 -36.26 -7.99
N ILE A 260 -19.92 -37.19 -7.10
CA ILE A 260 -18.64 -37.94 -7.13
C ILE A 260 -18.58 -38.81 -8.39
N ASP A 261 -19.66 -39.51 -8.71
CA ASP A 261 -19.78 -40.35 -9.90
C ASP A 261 -19.69 -39.51 -11.18
N GLU A 262 -20.34 -38.34 -11.24
CA GLU A 262 -20.26 -37.40 -12.36
C GLU A 262 -18.83 -36.86 -12.54
N LEU A 263 -18.16 -36.46 -11.46
CA LEU A 263 -16.76 -35.98 -11.51
C LEU A 263 -15.79 -37.07 -11.99
N GLN A 264 -16.01 -38.33 -11.60
CA GLN A 264 -15.25 -39.47 -12.11
C GLN A 264 -15.56 -39.76 -13.59
N ALA A 265 -16.83 -39.73 -14.00
CA ALA A 265 -17.25 -39.94 -15.39
C ALA A 265 -16.75 -38.84 -16.34
N LEU A 266 -16.55 -37.62 -15.84
CA LEU A 266 -15.88 -36.52 -16.57
C LEU A 266 -14.36 -36.69 -16.66
N GLY A 267 -13.78 -37.66 -15.94
CA GLY A 267 -12.36 -37.98 -15.92
C GLY A 267 -11.54 -37.17 -14.90
N GLY A 268 -12.17 -36.58 -13.89
CA GLY A 268 -11.48 -35.99 -12.73
C GLY A 268 -11.25 -37.02 -11.62
N THR A 269 -10.41 -36.66 -10.65
CA THR A 269 -10.18 -37.44 -9.41
C THR A 269 -10.77 -36.68 -8.22
N PRO A 270 -12.07 -36.82 -7.92
CA PRO A 270 -12.66 -36.16 -6.76
C PRO A 270 -12.16 -36.76 -5.45
N ARG A 271 -11.87 -35.87 -4.49
CA ARG A 271 -11.64 -36.16 -3.07
C ARG A 271 -12.65 -35.35 -2.28
N HIS A 272 -13.21 -35.90 -1.20
CA HIS A 272 -14.07 -35.15 -0.28
C HIS A 272 -13.48 -35.18 1.12
N GLU A 273 -13.45 -34.02 1.74
CA GLU A 273 -12.93 -33.80 3.09
C GLU A 273 -14.01 -33.11 3.93
N GLN A 274 -14.54 -33.80 4.94
CA GLN A 274 -15.64 -33.29 5.75
C GLN A 274 -15.12 -32.37 6.86
N ALA A 275 -15.08 -31.06 6.60
CA ALA A 275 -14.66 -30.06 7.56
C ALA A 275 -15.56 -28.80 7.52
N ASP A 276 -15.65 -28.13 8.66
CA ASP A 276 -16.01 -26.71 8.71
C ASP A 276 -14.71 -25.89 8.81
N ILE A 277 -14.46 -25.06 7.81
CA ILE A 277 -13.23 -24.27 7.66
C ILE A 277 -13.05 -23.18 8.72
N ALA A 278 -14.11 -22.85 9.47
CA ALA A 278 -14.05 -21.89 10.56
C ALA A 278 -13.50 -22.51 11.87
N GLU A 279 -13.48 -23.85 11.99
CA GLU A 279 -12.98 -24.54 13.18
C GLU A 279 -11.44 -24.51 13.24
N PRO A 280 -10.83 -24.16 14.39
CA PRO A 280 -9.38 -24.21 14.56
C PRO A 280 -8.79 -25.60 14.30
N GLY A 281 -7.68 -25.69 13.54
CA GLY A 281 -7.03 -26.95 13.21
C GLY A 281 -7.67 -27.75 12.07
N ALA A 282 -8.89 -27.40 11.63
CA ALA A 282 -9.62 -28.20 10.64
C ALA A 282 -9.05 -28.06 9.22
N LEU A 283 -8.66 -26.85 8.82
CA LEU A 283 -7.98 -26.64 7.53
C LEU A 283 -6.56 -27.19 7.54
N GLU A 284 -5.84 -27.10 8.66
CA GLU A 284 -4.49 -27.64 8.84
C GLU A 284 -4.49 -29.16 8.64
N GLN A 285 -5.43 -29.87 9.29
CA GLN A 285 -5.59 -31.32 9.15
C GLN A 285 -5.92 -31.72 7.71
N VAL A 286 -6.90 -31.06 7.07
CA VAL A 286 -7.28 -31.37 5.68
C VAL A 286 -6.14 -31.07 4.71
N MET A 287 -5.48 -29.92 4.84
CA MET A 287 -4.43 -29.50 3.91
C MET A 287 -3.09 -30.24 4.14
N ALA A 288 -2.92 -30.95 5.26
CA ALA A 288 -1.80 -31.88 5.48
C ALA A 288 -1.88 -33.13 4.58
N ASN A 289 -3.09 -33.59 4.23
CA ASN A 289 -3.30 -34.76 3.35
C ASN A 289 -2.84 -34.53 1.90
N TYR A 290 -2.70 -33.27 1.47
CA TYR A 290 -2.43 -32.87 0.09
C TYR A 290 -1.19 -31.96 0.03
N PRO A 291 0.03 -32.49 -0.21
CA PRO A 291 1.26 -31.69 -0.14
C PRO A 291 1.35 -30.60 -1.22
N SER A 292 0.81 -30.86 -2.42
CA SER A 292 0.70 -29.90 -3.52
C SER A 292 -0.77 -29.51 -3.76
N ILE A 293 -1.01 -28.20 -3.94
CA ILE A 293 -2.31 -27.63 -4.34
C ILE A 293 -2.00 -26.54 -5.36
N ASP A 294 -2.49 -26.66 -6.59
CA ASP A 294 -2.22 -25.72 -7.68
C ASP A 294 -3.06 -24.44 -7.57
N GLY A 295 -4.27 -24.52 -7.00
CA GLY A 295 -5.14 -23.37 -6.82
C GLY A 295 -6.27 -23.61 -5.83
N ILE A 296 -6.77 -22.54 -5.20
CA ILE A 296 -7.85 -22.59 -4.21
C ILE A 296 -9.04 -21.75 -4.66
N PHE A 297 -10.24 -22.33 -4.58
CA PHE A 297 -11.52 -21.67 -4.80
C PHE A 297 -12.30 -21.60 -3.48
N HIS A 298 -12.48 -20.40 -2.94
CA HIS A 298 -13.31 -20.16 -1.78
C HIS A 298 -14.74 -19.82 -2.24
N SER A 299 -15.60 -20.83 -2.29
CA SER A 299 -17.02 -20.74 -2.69
C SER A 299 -18.01 -20.97 -1.54
N ALA A 300 -17.52 -21.14 -0.31
CA ALA A 300 -18.36 -21.32 0.87
C ALA A 300 -19.13 -20.03 1.22
N LEU A 301 -20.41 -20.19 1.51
CA LEU A 301 -21.29 -19.13 2.00
C LEU A 301 -22.43 -19.74 2.83
N HIS A 302 -23.10 -18.89 3.59
CA HIS A 302 -24.38 -19.20 4.22
C HIS A 302 -25.24 -17.94 4.19
N LEU A 303 -26.44 -18.05 3.61
CA LEU A 303 -27.43 -16.99 3.60
C LEU A 303 -28.33 -17.17 4.81
N ALA A 304 -28.44 -16.11 5.61
CA ALA A 304 -29.33 -16.01 6.77
C ALA A 304 -30.05 -14.66 6.70
N ASP A 305 -30.66 -14.40 5.53
CA ASP A 305 -31.30 -13.14 5.16
C ASP A 305 -32.42 -12.79 6.15
N THR A 306 -32.34 -11.60 6.73
CA THR A 306 -33.29 -11.05 7.69
C THR A 306 -33.10 -9.54 7.78
N ALA A 307 -34.19 -8.81 8.05
CA ALA A 307 -34.10 -7.38 8.33
C ALA A 307 -33.23 -7.14 9.57
N PHE A 308 -32.47 -6.05 9.58
CA PHE A 308 -31.47 -5.73 10.59
C PHE A 308 -32.05 -5.66 12.02
N GLU A 309 -33.26 -5.12 12.15
CA GLU A 309 -34.05 -5.07 13.39
C GLU A 309 -34.30 -6.47 13.99
N ASN A 310 -34.43 -7.48 13.13
CA ASN A 310 -34.74 -8.87 13.47
C ASN A 310 -33.50 -9.79 13.35
N MET A 311 -32.29 -9.21 13.24
CA MET A 311 -31.06 -9.98 13.09
C MET A 311 -30.55 -10.46 14.45
N SER A 312 -30.63 -11.77 14.69
CA SER A 312 -30.01 -12.40 15.86
C SER A 312 -28.49 -12.51 15.70
N THR A 313 -27.79 -12.54 16.84
CA THR A 313 -26.35 -12.77 16.92
C THR A 313 -25.94 -14.10 16.27
N THR A 314 -26.78 -15.13 16.38
CA THR A 314 -26.60 -16.43 15.72
C THR A 314 -26.63 -16.30 14.20
N GLN A 315 -27.66 -15.66 13.61
CA GLN A 315 -27.78 -15.48 12.15
C GLN A 315 -26.65 -14.64 11.57
N LEU A 316 -26.10 -13.69 12.35
CA LEU A 316 -24.89 -12.97 11.99
C LEU A 316 -23.70 -13.93 11.92
N GLN A 317 -23.41 -14.65 13.02
CA GLN A 317 -22.27 -15.57 13.11
C GLN A 317 -22.33 -16.71 12.08
N GLU A 318 -23.52 -17.28 11.81
CA GLU A 318 -23.69 -18.35 10.82
C GLU A 318 -23.39 -17.89 9.39
N SER A 319 -23.69 -16.64 9.05
CA SER A 319 -23.37 -16.05 7.73
C SER A 319 -21.91 -15.60 7.63
N LEU A 320 -21.34 -15.04 8.71
CA LEU A 320 -19.93 -14.63 8.74
C LEU A 320 -18.97 -15.82 8.75
N ARG A 321 -19.25 -16.90 9.52
CA ARG A 321 -18.36 -18.07 9.69
C ARG A 321 -17.66 -18.58 8.42
N PRO A 322 -18.37 -18.93 7.33
CA PRO A 322 -17.71 -19.45 6.14
C PRO A 322 -16.76 -18.43 5.50
N LYS A 323 -17.11 -17.15 5.50
CA LYS A 323 -16.38 -16.10 4.77
C LYS A 323 -15.28 -15.44 5.59
N VAL A 324 -15.61 -14.96 6.78
CA VAL A 324 -14.71 -14.21 7.67
C VAL A 324 -13.80 -15.18 8.43
N HIS A 325 -14.35 -16.01 9.31
CA HIS A 325 -13.57 -16.98 10.10
C HIS A 325 -12.89 -18.01 9.20
N GLY A 326 -13.59 -18.56 8.22
CA GLY A 326 -13.06 -19.51 7.25
C GLY A 326 -12.00 -18.92 6.31
N GLY A 327 -12.15 -17.64 5.91
CA GLY A 327 -11.11 -16.90 5.20
C GLY A 327 -9.89 -16.63 6.10
N TYR A 328 -10.11 -16.33 7.38
CA TYR A 328 -9.04 -16.04 8.33
C TYR A 328 -8.21 -17.28 8.68
N ARG A 329 -8.86 -18.43 8.94
CA ARG A 329 -8.15 -19.71 9.11
C ARG A 329 -7.38 -20.09 7.85
N LEU A 330 -7.93 -19.88 6.65
CA LEU A 330 -7.20 -20.14 5.40
C LEU A 330 -5.92 -19.29 5.28
N LEU A 331 -5.92 -18.04 5.76
CA LEU A 331 -4.72 -17.21 5.83
C LEU A 331 -3.70 -17.79 6.82
N GLU A 332 -4.12 -18.16 8.03
CA GLU A 332 -3.24 -18.75 9.06
C GLU A 332 -2.62 -20.09 8.64
N VAL A 333 -3.39 -20.96 7.97
CA VAL A 333 -2.88 -22.26 7.47
C VAL A 333 -1.87 -22.05 6.34
N LEU A 334 -2.14 -21.14 5.40
CA LEU A 334 -1.21 -20.85 4.31
C LEU A 334 0.07 -20.16 4.80
N ARG A 335 0.01 -19.26 5.79
CA ARG A 335 1.21 -18.63 6.39
C ARG A 335 2.20 -19.62 7.01
N GLN A 336 1.76 -20.84 7.33
CA GLN A 336 2.59 -21.90 7.90
C GLN A 336 2.99 -22.97 6.86
N ARG A 337 2.62 -22.80 5.59
CA ARG A 337 2.67 -23.86 4.58
C ARG A 337 3.91 -23.75 3.66
N PRO A 338 4.76 -24.79 3.55
CA PRO A 338 5.96 -24.76 2.69
C PRO A 338 5.69 -24.66 1.18
N GLN A 339 4.48 -24.96 0.71
CA GLN A 339 4.08 -24.87 -0.70
C GLN A 339 2.73 -24.16 -0.81
N LEU A 340 2.78 -22.90 -1.25
CA LEU A 340 1.62 -22.06 -1.50
C LEU A 340 0.99 -22.37 -2.88
N PRO A 341 -0.33 -22.16 -3.05
CA PRO A 341 -1.00 -22.35 -4.33
C PRO A 341 -0.61 -21.27 -5.36
N ASN A 342 -0.73 -21.59 -6.65
CA ASN A 342 -0.39 -20.63 -7.72
C ASN A 342 -1.43 -19.51 -7.88
N PHE A 343 -2.66 -19.70 -7.38
CA PHE A 343 -3.67 -18.65 -7.23
C PHE A 343 -4.70 -18.98 -6.14
N ILE A 344 -5.39 -17.97 -5.64
CA ILE A 344 -6.57 -18.09 -4.78
C ILE A 344 -7.70 -17.25 -5.38
N ILE A 345 -8.93 -17.78 -5.41
CA ILE A 345 -10.12 -17.03 -5.84
C ILE A 345 -11.17 -17.05 -4.75
N PHE A 346 -11.58 -15.85 -4.33
CA PHE A 346 -12.71 -15.66 -3.44
C PHE A 346 -13.97 -15.35 -4.25
N PHE A 347 -15.02 -16.16 -4.06
CA PHE A 347 -16.34 -15.86 -4.56
C PHE A 347 -17.07 -14.97 -3.55
N SER A 348 -17.14 -13.70 -3.88
CA SER A 348 -17.89 -12.68 -3.19
C SER A 348 -19.19 -12.39 -3.96
N SER A 349 -19.88 -11.31 -3.61
CA SER A 349 -21.11 -10.89 -4.28
C SER A 349 -21.08 -9.40 -4.60
N ILE A 350 -21.88 -8.99 -5.58
CA ILE A 350 -22.21 -7.58 -5.83
C ILE A 350 -22.78 -6.86 -4.60
N GLN A 351 -23.27 -7.61 -3.60
CA GLN A 351 -23.77 -7.04 -2.35
C GLN A 351 -22.75 -6.19 -1.59
N SER A 352 -21.43 -6.46 -1.69
CA SER A 352 -20.42 -5.56 -1.10
C SER A 352 -20.37 -4.16 -1.73
N TYR A 353 -21.03 -3.96 -2.88
CA TYR A 353 -21.24 -2.64 -3.50
C TYR A 353 -22.70 -2.15 -3.42
N ILE A 354 -23.71 -3.02 -3.52
CA ILE A 354 -25.13 -2.59 -3.56
C ILE A 354 -25.90 -2.73 -2.25
N ALA A 355 -25.41 -3.50 -1.28
CA ALA A 355 -25.92 -3.65 0.09
C ALA A 355 -27.46 -3.74 0.18
N TYR A 356 -28.06 -4.76 -0.44
CA TYR A 356 -29.51 -4.88 -0.54
C TYR A 356 -30.17 -5.12 0.84
N PRO A 357 -31.26 -4.39 1.17
CA PRO A 357 -32.02 -4.58 2.41
C PRO A 357 -32.35 -6.04 2.73
N GLY A 358 -32.15 -6.43 4.00
CA GLY A 358 -32.32 -7.79 4.50
C GLY A 358 -31.10 -8.70 4.33
N GLN A 359 -29.97 -8.20 3.81
CA GLN A 359 -28.74 -8.97 3.59
C GLN A 359 -27.50 -8.38 4.28
N ALA A 360 -27.66 -7.75 5.46
CA ALA A 360 -26.56 -7.03 6.12
C ALA A 360 -25.40 -7.94 6.54
N ASN A 361 -25.71 -9.10 7.12
CA ASN A 361 -24.75 -10.14 7.49
C ASN A 361 -23.98 -10.69 6.28
N TYR A 362 -24.67 -10.99 5.17
CA TYR A 362 -24.05 -11.46 3.95
C TYR A 362 -23.20 -10.38 3.25
N THR A 363 -23.66 -9.12 3.26
CA THR A 363 -22.92 -7.96 2.75
C THR A 363 -21.62 -7.74 3.53
N ALA A 364 -21.69 -7.79 4.86
CA ALA A 364 -20.54 -7.71 5.76
C ALA A 364 -19.52 -8.84 5.52
N GLY A 365 -19.99 -10.08 5.40
CA GLY A 365 -19.14 -11.22 5.05
C GLY A 365 -18.49 -11.06 3.66
N CYS A 366 -19.21 -10.51 2.68
CA CYS A 366 -18.67 -10.25 1.33
C CYS A 366 -17.64 -9.11 1.33
N LEU A 367 -17.92 -7.96 1.93
CA LEU A 367 -16.97 -6.82 1.94
C LEU A 367 -15.70 -7.15 2.74
N CYS A 368 -15.82 -7.95 3.82
CA CYS A 368 -14.66 -8.53 4.50
C CYS A 368 -13.90 -9.53 3.62
N THR A 369 -14.59 -10.38 2.85
CA THR A 369 -13.93 -11.26 1.85
C THR A 369 -13.10 -10.43 0.84
N ASP A 370 -13.68 -9.35 0.33
CA ASP A 370 -13.05 -8.46 -0.66
C ASP A 370 -11.78 -7.79 -0.09
N ALA A 371 -11.86 -7.30 1.15
CA ALA A 371 -10.75 -6.68 1.86
C ALA A 371 -9.63 -7.68 2.20
N MET A 372 -9.99 -8.87 2.70
CA MET A 372 -9.02 -9.90 3.08
C MET A 372 -8.18 -10.42 1.91
N ALA A 373 -8.72 -10.41 0.69
CA ALA A 373 -7.98 -10.86 -0.50
C ALA A 373 -6.67 -10.08 -0.74
N ASP A 374 -6.63 -8.79 -0.39
CA ASP A 374 -5.42 -7.96 -0.49
C ASP A 374 -4.33 -8.39 0.52
N LEU A 375 -4.71 -8.99 1.65
CA LEU A 375 -3.75 -9.60 2.59
C LEU A 375 -3.14 -10.90 2.05
N PHE A 376 -3.87 -11.72 1.30
CA PHE A 376 -3.26 -12.91 0.67
C PHE A 376 -2.26 -12.50 -0.43
N GLU A 377 -2.55 -11.42 -1.18
CA GLU A 377 -1.60 -10.85 -2.15
C GLU A 377 -0.36 -10.23 -1.47
N SER A 378 -0.53 -9.53 -0.34
CA SER A 378 0.55 -8.78 0.32
C SER A 378 1.33 -9.51 1.42
N LEU A 379 0.80 -10.61 2.00
CA LEU A 379 1.44 -11.36 3.10
C LEU A 379 1.88 -12.79 2.72
N LEU A 380 1.53 -13.26 1.52
CA LEU A 380 1.92 -14.57 0.99
C LEU A 380 2.50 -14.49 -0.43
N CYS A 381 2.49 -13.31 -1.05
CA CYS A 381 2.77 -13.11 -2.48
C CYS A 381 1.95 -14.02 -3.44
N VAL A 382 0.77 -14.50 -3.01
CA VAL A 382 -0.09 -15.38 -3.83
C VAL A 382 -1.05 -14.56 -4.69
N PRO A 383 -1.09 -14.78 -6.02
CA PRO A 383 -2.07 -14.14 -6.91
C PRO A 383 -3.51 -14.41 -6.46
N THR A 384 -4.10 -13.43 -5.78
CA THR A 384 -5.42 -13.56 -5.15
C THR A 384 -6.44 -12.70 -5.88
N LYS A 385 -7.58 -13.31 -6.23
CA LYS A 385 -8.62 -12.70 -7.06
C LYS A 385 -9.96 -12.71 -6.33
N VAL A 386 -10.75 -11.66 -6.52
CA VAL A 386 -12.11 -11.51 -5.99
C VAL A 386 -13.10 -11.40 -7.15
N ILE A 387 -14.14 -12.22 -7.13
CA ILE A 387 -15.29 -12.04 -8.03
C ILE A 387 -16.52 -11.69 -7.22
N ASN A 388 -17.03 -10.49 -7.41
CA ASN A 388 -18.30 -10.03 -6.88
C ASN A 388 -19.42 -10.48 -7.81
N TRP A 389 -19.94 -11.69 -7.58
CA TRP A 389 -20.97 -12.28 -8.42
C TRP A 389 -22.31 -11.54 -8.30
N GLY A 390 -22.93 -11.28 -9.46
CA GLY A 390 -24.35 -11.01 -9.57
C GLY A 390 -25.21 -12.27 -9.40
N TYR A 391 -26.37 -12.29 -10.06
CA TYR A 391 -27.36 -13.36 -9.88
C TYR A 391 -26.98 -14.66 -10.62
N TRP A 392 -27.11 -15.80 -9.93
CA TRP A 392 -27.01 -17.14 -10.48
C TRP A 392 -28.36 -17.85 -10.32
N GLY A 393 -29.08 -18.03 -11.43
CA GLY A 393 -30.45 -18.56 -11.42
C GLY A 393 -30.61 -20.02 -11.83
N SER A 394 -29.57 -20.64 -12.39
CA SER A 394 -29.52 -22.06 -12.74
C SER A 394 -28.83 -22.93 -11.68
N VAL A 395 -28.02 -22.32 -10.80
CA VAL A 395 -27.15 -23.03 -9.84
C VAL A 395 -27.03 -22.26 -8.53
N GLY A 396 -27.15 -22.96 -7.40
CA GLY A 396 -26.88 -22.41 -6.06
C GLY A 396 -28.13 -22.15 -5.23
N VAL A 397 -27.99 -21.35 -4.17
CA VAL A 397 -29.02 -21.17 -3.12
C VAL A 397 -30.25 -20.39 -3.61
N VAL A 398 -30.12 -19.64 -4.70
CA VAL A 398 -31.17 -18.76 -5.28
C VAL A 398 -31.62 -19.20 -6.68
N ALA A 399 -31.45 -20.49 -6.99
CA ALA A 399 -31.80 -21.10 -8.28
C ALA A 399 -33.29 -21.47 -8.44
N ASP A 400 -34.13 -21.12 -7.46
CA ASP A 400 -35.59 -21.32 -7.50
C ASP A 400 -36.27 -20.53 -8.64
N ASP A 401 -37.33 -21.09 -9.21
CA ASP A 401 -38.03 -20.54 -10.37
C ASP A 401 -38.77 -19.23 -10.04
N ALA A 402 -39.38 -19.10 -8.86
CA ALA A 402 -40.07 -17.87 -8.46
C ALA A 402 -39.07 -16.74 -8.18
N TYR A 403 -37.91 -17.06 -7.59
CA TYR A 403 -36.81 -16.10 -7.45
C TYR A 403 -36.23 -15.71 -8.83
N ARG A 404 -36.06 -16.66 -9.76
CA ARG A 404 -35.60 -16.37 -11.14
C ARG A 404 -36.53 -15.40 -11.86
N ASN A 405 -37.84 -15.59 -11.71
CA ASN A 405 -38.86 -14.72 -12.27
C ASN A 405 -38.94 -13.34 -11.58
N ARG A 406 -38.54 -13.22 -10.29
CA ARG A 406 -38.33 -11.91 -9.63
C ARG A 406 -37.10 -11.19 -10.22
N MET A 407 -35.99 -11.90 -10.42
CA MET A 407 -34.76 -11.28 -10.91
C MET A 407 -34.86 -10.83 -12.37
N GLN A 408 -35.53 -11.58 -13.24
CA GLN A 408 -35.82 -11.16 -14.61
C GLN A 408 -36.67 -9.88 -14.66
N ARG A 409 -37.70 -9.75 -13.80
CA ARG A 409 -38.50 -8.50 -13.67
C ARG A 409 -37.66 -7.30 -13.20
N LEU A 410 -36.66 -7.53 -12.35
CA LEU A 410 -35.65 -6.52 -11.98
C LEU A 410 -34.61 -6.25 -13.08
N GLN A 411 -34.79 -6.81 -14.28
CA GLN A 411 -33.89 -6.76 -15.44
C GLN A 411 -32.47 -7.29 -15.11
N ILE A 412 -32.42 -8.31 -14.24
CA ILE A 412 -31.22 -9.08 -13.91
C ILE A 412 -31.32 -10.48 -14.52
N GLY A 413 -30.42 -10.77 -15.45
CA GLY A 413 -30.27 -12.11 -16.01
C GLY A 413 -29.48 -13.04 -15.09
N SER A 414 -29.75 -14.34 -15.21
CA SER A 414 -28.91 -15.38 -14.62
C SER A 414 -27.54 -15.42 -15.30
N ILE A 415 -26.48 -15.44 -14.49
CA ILE A 415 -25.11 -15.75 -14.92
C ILE A 415 -25.03 -17.26 -15.11
N GLU A 416 -24.67 -17.68 -16.33
CA GLU A 416 -24.52 -19.10 -16.66
C GLU A 416 -23.05 -19.52 -16.64
N LEU A 417 -22.81 -20.78 -16.24
CA LEU A 417 -21.48 -21.39 -16.11
C LEU A 417 -20.61 -21.22 -17.35
N THR A 418 -21.21 -21.39 -18.53
CA THR A 418 -20.57 -21.27 -19.85
C THR A 418 -19.91 -19.92 -20.07
N HIS A 419 -20.40 -18.86 -19.43
CA HIS A 419 -19.86 -17.51 -19.53
C HIS A 419 -18.98 -17.16 -18.31
N ALA A 420 -19.35 -17.66 -17.12
CA ALA A 420 -18.63 -17.40 -15.87
C ALA A 420 -17.22 -18.02 -15.84
N LEU A 421 -17.05 -19.25 -16.34
CA LEU A 421 -15.77 -19.96 -16.27
C LEU A 421 -14.68 -19.29 -17.15
N PRO A 422 -14.96 -18.87 -18.41
CA PRO A 422 -14.05 -18.02 -19.18
C PRO A 422 -13.78 -16.63 -18.56
N ILE A 423 -14.59 -16.14 -17.62
CA ILE A 423 -14.31 -14.90 -16.88
C ILE A 423 -13.36 -15.19 -15.70
N ILE A 424 -13.55 -16.31 -15.00
CA ILE A 424 -12.63 -16.79 -13.96
C ILE A 424 -11.20 -16.92 -14.51
N GLU A 425 -11.01 -17.61 -15.64
CA GLU A 425 -9.70 -17.79 -16.27
C GLU A 425 -9.05 -16.47 -16.65
N ARG A 426 -9.79 -15.61 -17.37
CA ARG A 426 -9.31 -14.29 -17.80
C ARG A 426 -8.98 -13.38 -16.62
N LEU A 427 -9.68 -13.49 -15.48
CA LEU A 427 -9.37 -12.70 -14.28
C LEU A 427 -8.05 -13.13 -13.64
N ILE A 428 -7.82 -14.44 -13.47
CA ILE A 428 -6.58 -14.98 -12.87
C ILE A 428 -5.34 -14.46 -13.61
N VAL A 429 -5.34 -14.53 -14.94
CA VAL A 429 -4.20 -14.11 -15.78
C VAL A 429 -4.15 -12.61 -16.08
N SER A 430 -5.07 -11.82 -15.54
CA SER A 430 -5.07 -10.35 -15.68
C SER A 430 -4.41 -9.65 -14.49
N GLY A 431 -4.02 -8.38 -14.69
CA GLY A 431 -3.66 -7.48 -13.59
C GLY A 431 -4.86 -7.00 -12.74
N THR A 432 -6.11 -7.34 -13.11
CA THR A 432 -7.28 -7.00 -12.27
C THR A 432 -7.31 -7.93 -11.06
N ALA A 433 -7.38 -7.38 -9.85
CA ALA A 433 -7.47 -8.17 -8.60
C ALA A 433 -8.93 -8.41 -8.16
N GLN A 434 -9.82 -7.43 -8.34
CA GLN A 434 -11.23 -7.51 -7.97
C GLN A 434 -12.14 -7.13 -9.15
N LEU A 435 -13.23 -7.87 -9.35
CA LEU A 435 -14.13 -7.70 -10.48
C LEU A 435 -15.58 -8.04 -10.11
N ALA A 436 -16.53 -7.16 -10.46
CA ALA A 436 -17.95 -7.50 -10.46
C ALA A 436 -18.36 -8.13 -11.79
N CYS A 437 -19.07 -9.27 -11.73
CA CYS A 437 -19.58 -9.97 -12.90
C CYS A 437 -21.12 -9.91 -12.89
N LEU A 438 -21.71 -9.16 -13.82
CA LEU A 438 -23.13 -8.77 -13.80
C LEU A 438 -23.77 -8.97 -15.17
N ARG A 439 -24.93 -9.63 -15.20
CA ARG A 439 -25.78 -9.72 -16.40
C ARG A 439 -27.05 -8.91 -16.15
N GLN A 440 -27.02 -7.63 -16.52
CA GLN A 440 -28.09 -6.67 -16.20
C GLN A 440 -28.31 -5.71 -17.36
N SER A 441 -29.53 -5.20 -17.52
CA SER A 441 -29.80 -4.14 -18.50
C SER A 441 -29.10 -2.82 -18.12
N PRO A 442 -28.83 -1.91 -19.08
CA PRO A 442 -28.33 -0.57 -18.80
C PRO A 442 -29.18 0.19 -17.75
N ASN A 443 -30.51 0.02 -17.76
CA ASN A 443 -31.39 0.60 -16.75
C ASN A 443 -31.25 -0.07 -15.37
N SER A 444 -31.13 -1.40 -15.32
CA SER A 444 -30.89 -2.14 -14.07
C SER A 444 -29.55 -1.77 -13.41
N LEU A 445 -28.53 -1.49 -14.21
CA LEU A 445 -27.23 -0.98 -13.76
C LEU A 445 -27.37 0.45 -13.20
N ARG A 446 -28.03 1.36 -13.95
CA ARG A 446 -28.27 2.74 -13.50
C ARG A 446 -29.05 2.83 -12.19
N LEU A 447 -30.09 2.02 -12.01
CA LEU A 447 -30.88 1.90 -10.77
C LEU A 447 -30.07 1.40 -9.55
N ARG A 448 -28.82 0.97 -9.76
CA ARG A 448 -27.88 0.53 -8.71
C ARG A 448 -26.60 1.36 -8.69
N HIS A 449 -26.64 2.55 -9.30
CA HIS A 449 -25.52 3.49 -9.41
C HIS A 449 -24.27 2.86 -10.07
N ILE A 450 -24.47 2.02 -11.10
CA ILE A 450 -23.42 1.45 -11.94
C ILE A 450 -23.49 2.13 -13.32
N SER A 451 -22.35 2.62 -13.80
CA SER A 451 -22.27 3.53 -14.96
C SER A 451 -21.46 2.90 -16.11
N PRO A 452 -22.10 2.17 -17.04
CA PRO A 452 -21.38 1.46 -18.11
C PRO A 452 -20.84 2.35 -19.24
N GLU A 453 -21.42 3.54 -19.47
CA GLU A 453 -21.24 4.30 -20.73
C GLU A 453 -20.06 5.30 -20.73
N LEU A 454 -19.34 5.49 -19.62
CA LEU A 454 -18.21 6.42 -19.55
C LEU A 454 -16.87 5.72 -19.87
N PRO A 455 -16.18 6.09 -20.98
CA PRO A 455 -14.92 5.44 -21.37
C PRO A 455 -13.81 5.65 -20.35
N VAL A 456 -12.76 4.81 -20.45
CA VAL A 456 -11.55 4.91 -19.64
C VAL A 456 -10.69 6.09 -20.11
N ALA A 457 -11.08 7.30 -19.72
CA ALA A 457 -10.12 8.35 -19.48
C ALA A 457 -9.14 7.86 -18.39
N ARG A 458 -7.86 8.24 -18.48
CA ARG A 458 -7.01 8.25 -17.28
C ARG A 458 -7.73 9.07 -16.20
N PRO A 459 -7.61 8.73 -14.90
CA PRO A 459 -8.00 9.68 -13.88
C PRO A 459 -7.16 10.95 -14.08
N THR A 460 -7.80 11.99 -14.58
CA THR A 460 -7.37 13.35 -14.30
C THR A 460 -7.55 13.52 -12.80
N VAL A 461 -6.49 13.20 -12.05
CA VAL A 461 -6.18 13.97 -10.85
C VAL A 461 -6.45 15.43 -11.22
N PRO A 462 -7.22 16.20 -10.44
CA PRO A 462 -7.42 17.60 -10.74
C PRO A 462 -6.05 18.23 -11.02
N GLU A 463 -5.93 19.02 -12.09
CA GLU A 463 -4.88 20.01 -12.14
C GLU A 463 -5.19 21.00 -11.01
N PHE A 464 -4.74 20.64 -9.80
CA PHE A 464 -4.61 21.57 -8.71
C PHE A 464 -3.76 22.69 -9.27
N ALA A 465 -4.39 23.84 -9.46
CA ALA A 465 -3.73 25.09 -9.83
C ALA A 465 -2.91 25.57 -8.62
N VAL A 466 -1.89 24.80 -8.26
CA VAL A 466 -0.66 25.30 -7.65
C VAL A 466 -0.20 26.40 -8.61
N PRO A 467 -0.23 27.68 -8.22
CA PRO A 467 0.30 28.73 -9.07
C PRO A 467 1.77 28.37 -9.36
N PRO A 468 2.30 28.59 -10.57
CA PRO A 468 3.72 28.40 -10.82
C PRO A 468 4.49 29.21 -9.76
N PRO A 469 5.31 28.58 -8.90
CA PRO A 469 5.75 29.23 -7.66
C PRO A 469 6.47 30.54 -7.93
N GLN A 470 5.80 31.66 -7.62
CA GLN A 470 6.49 32.94 -7.50
C GLN A 470 7.32 32.90 -6.22
N GLU A 471 8.60 33.25 -6.36
CA GLU A 471 9.65 32.82 -5.45
C GLU A 471 9.48 33.40 -4.04
N LEU A 472 9.44 32.52 -3.04
CA LEU A 472 10.06 32.70 -1.71
C LEU A 472 10.18 31.30 -1.04
N PRO A 473 11.39 30.87 -0.62
CA PRO A 473 11.59 29.51 -0.11
C PRO A 473 11.03 29.35 1.30
N THR A 474 10.08 28.43 1.47
CA THR A 474 9.50 28.07 2.78
C THR A 474 9.33 26.55 2.93
N MET A 475 9.54 26.05 4.15
CA MET A 475 9.87 24.66 4.47
C MET A 475 8.92 23.57 3.95
N ASN A 476 7.62 23.84 3.86
CA ASN A 476 6.59 22.83 3.63
C ASN A 476 6.85 21.98 2.37
N TYR A 477 7.35 22.59 1.30
CA TYR A 477 7.66 21.89 0.05
C TYR A 477 8.76 20.82 0.20
N SER A 478 9.67 20.92 1.18
CA SER A 478 10.74 19.93 1.37
C SER A 478 10.22 18.62 1.95
N LEU A 479 9.41 18.66 3.02
CA LEU A 479 8.95 17.43 3.67
C LEU A 479 7.87 16.70 2.86
N ASP A 480 7.00 17.40 2.15
CA ASP A 480 6.03 16.74 1.26
C ASP A 480 6.72 16.11 0.04
N THR A 481 7.75 16.75 -0.52
CA THR A 481 8.59 16.15 -1.59
C THR A 481 9.30 14.90 -1.08
N LEU A 482 9.90 14.97 0.12
CA LEU A 482 10.53 13.82 0.79
C LEU A 482 9.54 12.68 1.06
N ALA A 483 8.34 12.99 1.53
CA ALA A 483 7.30 12.00 1.80
C ALA A 483 6.90 11.24 0.52
N ASN A 484 6.57 11.97 -0.55
CA ASN A 484 6.22 11.39 -1.84
C ASN A 484 7.38 10.55 -2.43
N GLN A 485 8.62 11.06 -2.34
CA GLN A 485 9.82 10.34 -2.78
C GLN A 485 10.02 9.02 -2.02
N LEU A 486 9.83 9.00 -0.70
CA LEU A 486 10.00 7.80 0.13
C LEU A 486 8.83 6.80 -0.05
N GLN A 487 7.60 7.28 -0.15
CA GLN A 487 6.41 6.44 -0.37
C GLN A 487 6.49 5.62 -1.66
N THR A 488 7.10 6.15 -2.72
CA THR A 488 7.31 5.42 -4.00
C THR A 488 8.38 4.33 -3.94
N GLN A 489 9.06 4.13 -2.80
CA GLN A 489 10.23 3.25 -2.66
C GLN A 489 10.02 2.18 -1.57
N PRO A 490 9.11 1.22 -1.80
CA PRO A 490 8.65 0.27 -0.79
C PRO A 490 9.78 -0.56 -0.18
N MET A 491 9.63 -0.87 1.10
CA MET A 491 10.51 -1.77 1.84
C MET A 491 10.15 -3.24 1.53
N PRO A 492 11.13 -4.16 1.40
CA PRO A 492 10.88 -5.58 1.14
C PRO A 492 10.47 -6.32 2.43
N ASN A 493 9.31 -5.91 2.99
CA ASN A 493 8.88 -6.22 4.35
C ASN A 493 8.82 -7.71 4.66
N GLU A 494 8.25 -8.54 3.77
CA GLU A 494 8.08 -9.98 3.99
C GLU A 494 9.39 -10.66 4.41
N LYS A 495 10.46 -10.48 3.61
CA LYS A 495 11.76 -11.10 3.86
C LYS A 495 12.50 -10.47 5.04
N LEU A 496 12.41 -9.16 5.25
CA LEU A 496 13.06 -8.50 6.39
C LEU A 496 12.39 -8.92 7.71
N ASN A 497 11.07 -9.03 7.72
CA ASN A 497 10.29 -9.52 8.86
C ASN A 497 10.53 -11.03 9.09
N GLU A 498 10.70 -11.84 8.03
CA GLU A 498 11.09 -13.26 8.13
C GLU A 498 12.47 -13.43 8.76
N GLU A 499 13.51 -12.75 8.23
CA GLU A 499 14.89 -12.80 8.75
C GLU A 499 14.94 -12.34 10.23
N ALA A 500 14.23 -11.27 10.59
CA ALA A 500 14.12 -10.81 11.99
C ALA A 500 13.39 -11.81 12.90
N ALA A 501 12.26 -12.38 12.45
CA ALA A 501 11.52 -13.37 13.24
C ALA A 501 12.27 -14.72 13.35
N ALA A 502 13.08 -15.08 12.36
CA ALA A 502 13.98 -16.23 12.43
C ALA A 502 15.08 -16.02 13.48
N LEU A 503 15.66 -14.82 13.53
CA LEU A 503 16.65 -14.44 14.54
C LEU A 503 16.05 -14.46 15.96
N ASP A 504 14.84 -13.93 16.17
CA ASP A 504 14.16 -14.02 17.48
C ASP A 504 13.86 -15.48 17.88
N ARG A 505 13.39 -16.33 16.95
CA ARG A 505 13.18 -17.78 17.22
C ARG A 505 14.50 -18.47 17.62
N TYR A 506 15.60 -18.15 16.95
CA TYR A 506 16.93 -18.66 17.30
C TYR A 506 17.38 -18.18 18.69
N ALA A 507 17.26 -16.88 18.98
CA ALA A 507 17.67 -16.30 20.25
C ALA A 507 16.85 -16.86 21.43
N ARG A 508 15.53 -17.02 21.27
CA ARG A 508 14.63 -17.68 22.24
C ARG A 508 15.05 -19.14 22.50
N PHE A 509 15.24 -19.94 21.45
CA PHE A 509 15.68 -21.33 21.54
C PHE A 509 17.02 -21.47 22.28
N ARG A 510 18.01 -20.63 21.97
CA ARG A 510 19.33 -20.66 22.63
C ARG A 510 19.31 -20.10 24.04
N TRP A 511 18.51 -19.06 24.32
CA TRP A 511 18.26 -18.59 25.69
C TRP A 511 17.69 -19.72 26.55
N ARG A 512 16.71 -20.48 26.04
CA ARG A 512 16.10 -21.59 26.77
C ARG A 512 17.10 -22.67 27.15
N GLN A 513 18.01 -23.04 26.25
CA GLN A 513 19.09 -23.98 26.53
C GLN A 513 20.04 -23.45 27.63
N VAL A 514 20.46 -22.18 27.53
CA VAL A 514 21.33 -21.55 28.54
C VAL A 514 20.64 -21.48 29.90
N GLN A 515 19.34 -21.12 29.94
CA GLN A 515 18.52 -21.08 31.15
C GLN A 515 18.47 -22.44 31.88
N GLN A 516 18.38 -23.54 31.14
CA GLN A 516 18.33 -24.91 31.69
C GLN A 516 19.71 -25.46 32.09
N ALA A 517 20.79 -25.03 31.42
CA ALA A 517 22.14 -25.57 31.61
C ALA A 517 22.93 -24.93 32.77
N ASN A 518 22.37 -23.94 33.48
CA ASN A 518 23.07 -23.14 34.49
C ASN A 518 22.26 -22.95 35.77
N GLU A 519 22.96 -22.86 36.91
CA GLU A 519 22.40 -22.37 38.17
C GLU A 519 22.53 -20.84 38.25
N TRP A 520 21.49 -20.16 38.70
CA TRP A 520 21.36 -18.70 38.56
C TRP A 520 21.53 -17.96 39.89
N THR A 521 22.57 -17.11 39.95
CA THR A 521 22.74 -16.09 41.00
C THR A 521 22.55 -14.71 40.37
N ILE A 522 21.57 -13.94 40.85
CA ILE A 522 21.19 -12.64 40.29
C ILE A 522 21.62 -11.51 41.23
N ALA A 523 22.56 -10.68 40.79
CA ALA A 523 22.94 -9.47 41.49
C ALA A 523 21.83 -8.40 41.40
N PRO A 524 21.58 -7.57 42.44
CA PRO A 524 20.44 -6.65 42.48
C PRO A 524 20.31 -5.72 41.26
N ARG A 525 21.42 -5.20 40.73
CA ARG A 525 21.42 -4.33 39.53
C ARG A 525 20.88 -5.00 38.26
N HIS A 526 20.91 -6.33 38.20
CA HIS A 526 20.41 -7.11 37.06
C HIS A 526 19.00 -7.70 37.29
N ALA A 527 18.31 -7.32 38.37
CA ALA A 527 16.97 -7.84 38.67
C ALA A 527 15.92 -7.52 37.58
N ARG A 528 15.98 -6.33 36.95
CA ARG A 528 15.08 -5.94 35.84
C ARG A 528 15.32 -6.81 34.59
N LEU A 529 16.58 -6.93 34.18
CA LEU A 529 17.00 -7.86 33.12
C LEU A 529 16.50 -9.28 33.42
N TRP A 530 16.71 -9.81 34.63
CA TRP A 530 16.25 -11.16 34.99
C TRP A 530 14.73 -11.33 34.86
N GLN A 531 13.94 -10.34 35.28
CA GLN A 531 12.48 -10.34 35.12
C GLN A 531 12.06 -10.33 33.64
N ALA A 532 12.72 -9.52 32.80
CA ALA A 532 12.47 -9.50 31.37
C ALA A 532 12.78 -10.86 30.70
N LEU A 533 13.92 -11.47 31.06
CA LEU A 533 14.34 -12.79 30.56
C LEU A 533 13.36 -13.92 30.94
N GLN A 534 12.65 -13.83 32.08
CA GLN A 534 11.63 -14.82 32.44
C GLN A 534 10.35 -14.70 31.60
N ARG A 535 10.17 -13.60 30.86
CA ARG A 535 9.01 -13.35 29.98
C ARG A 535 9.29 -13.67 28.51
N ILE A 536 10.53 -14.00 28.16
CA ILE A 536 10.90 -14.42 26.80
C ILE A 536 10.28 -15.80 26.55
N PRO A 537 9.43 -15.97 25.51
CA PRO A 537 8.75 -17.24 25.23
C PRO A 537 9.71 -18.28 24.64
N ASP A 538 9.39 -19.56 24.87
CA ASP A 538 10.11 -20.70 24.31
C ASP A 538 9.90 -20.79 22.78
N ALA A 539 10.88 -21.34 22.05
CA ALA A 539 10.84 -21.47 20.60
C ALA A 539 11.71 -22.63 20.09
N GLN A 540 11.43 -23.10 18.88
CA GLN A 540 12.26 -24.10 18.18
C GLN A 540 13.08 -23.44 17.06
N SER A 541 14.33 -23.87 16.90
CA SER A 541 15.23 -23.42 15.83
C SER A 541 16.29 -24.50 15.53
N PRO A 542 16.88 -24.55 14.31
CA PRO A 542 18.02 -25.42 14.01
C PRO A 542 19.26 -25.14 14.88
N ALA A 543 20.22 -26.07 14.86
CA ALA A 543 21.53 -25.85 15.47
C ALA A 543 22.29 -24.70 14.78
N CYS A 544 23.20 -24.03 15.51
CA CYS A 544 23.91 -22.82 15.05
C CYS A 544 24.47 -22.94 13.61
N GLU A 545 25.20 -24.00 13.30
CA GLU A 545 25.78 -24.23 11.97
C GLU A 545 24.72 -24.33 10.87
N GLN A 546 23.60 -25.03 11.14
CA GLN A 546 22.49 -25.19 10.20
C GLN A 546 21.72 -23.87 10.01
N PHE A 547 21.48 -23.13 11.10
CA PHE A 547 20.83 -21.82 11.04
C PHE A 547 21.66 -20.82 10.23
N VAL A 548 22.99 -20.79 10.42
CA VAL A 548 23.90 -19.92 9.66
C VAL A 548 24.09 -20.39 8.21
N GLN A 549 23.88 -21.67 7.89
CA GLN A 549 23.78 -22.13 6.50
C GLN A 549 22.47 -21.70 5.83
N GLN A 550 21.35 -21.72 6.57
CA GLN A 550 20.02 -21.30 6.06
C GLN A 550 19.90 -19.78 5.92
N TYR A 551 20.43 -19.01 6.88
CA TYR A 551 20.37 -17.54 6.92
C TYR A 551 21.79 -16.94 7.00
N PRO A 552 22.61 -17.05 5.93
CA PRO A 552 24.02 -16.65 5.96
C PRO A 552 24.25 -15.16 6.26
N ARG A 553 23.25 -14.30 5.99
CA ARG A 553 23.23 -12.87 6.33
C ARG A 553 23.24 -12.61 7.84
N LEU A 554 22.65 -13.51 8.63
CA LEU A 554 22.51 -13.37 10.08
C LEU A 554 23.73 -13.92 10.85
N ARG A 555 24.81 -14.31 10.16
CA ARG A 555 26.04 -14.85 10.78
C ARG A 555 26.60 -13.93 11.86
N SER A 556 26.68 -12.63 11.59
CA SER A 556 27.20 -11.63 12.53
C SER A 556 26.29 -11.44 13.74
N HIS A 557 24.97 -11.48 13.54
CA HIS A 557 23.97 -11.39 14.60
C HIS A 557 24.02 -12.60 15.54
N VAL A 558 24.11 -13.81 14.96
CA VAL A 558 24.29 -15.06 15.71
C VAL A 558 25.61 -15.02 16.47
N ALA A 559 26.72 -14.57 15.87
CA ALA A 559 28.02 -14.51 16.54
C ALA A 559 28.00 -13.62 17.80
N LEU A 560 27.38 -12.43 17.75
CA LEU A 560 27.22 -11.57 18.94
C LEU A 560 26.32 -12.24 19.99
N ILE A 561 25.19 -12.83 19.58
CA ILE A 561 24.24 -13.48 20.50
C ILE A 561 24.84 -14.70 21.20
N GLU A 562 25.57 -15.56 20.49
CA GLU A 562 26.32 -16.66 21.12
C GLU A 562 27.35 -16.14 22.14
N HIS A 563 28.04 -15.05 21.80
CA HIS A 563 29.03 -14.46 22.69
C HIS A 563 28.40 -13.90 23.98
N CYS A 564 27.29 -13.17 23.87
CA CYS A 564 26.53 -12.70 25.03
C CYS A 564 25.96 -13.88 25.84
N LEU A 565 25.26 -14.82 25.19
CA LEU A 565 24.62 -15.99 25.82
C LEU A 565 25.60 -16.86 26.61
N SER A 566 26.81 -17.09 26.08
CA SER A 566 27.87 -17.84 26.78
C SER A 566 28.36 -17.16 28.08
N HIS A 567 28.06 -15.87 28.26
CA HIS A 567 28.49 -15.06 29.39
C HIS A 567 27.38 -14.70 30.39
N TYR A 568 26.11 -14.99 30.10
CA TYR A 568 24.97 -14.61 30.96
C TYR A 568 25.12 -15.00 32.45
N PRO A 569 25.65 -16.18 32.83
CA PRO A 569 25.86 -16.53 34.24
C PRO A 569 26.86 -15.59 34.96
N ASP A 570 27.94 -15.17 34.30
CA ASP A 570 28.91 -14.22 34.85
C ASP A 570 28.37 -12.79 34.89
N ILE A 571 27.59 -12.39 33.87
CA ILE A 571 26.95 -11.06 33.81
C ILE A 571 25.91 -10.93 34.94
N LEU A 572 24.95 -11.86 35.01
CA LEU A 572 23.87 -11.80 36.00
C LEU A 572 24.37 -11.93 37.44
N SER A 573 25.45 -12.68 37.68
CA SER A 573 26.13 -12.73 38.99
C SER A 573 27.13 -11.59 39.22
N ALA A 574 27.15 -10.57 38.35
CA ALA A 574 27.99 -9.36 38.41
C ALA A 574 29.52 -9.58 38.39
N LYS A 575 29.99 -10.75 37.94
CA LYS A 575 31.42 -11.10 37.82
C LYS A 575 32.10 -10.48 36.59
N LYS A 576 31.33 -10.18 35.54
CA LYS A 576 31.76 -9.48 34.31
C LYS A 576 30.86 -8.28 34.05
N SER A 577 31.40 -7.22 33.48
CA SER A 577 30.61 -6.09 32.96
C SER A 577 30.11 -6.36 31.53
N ALA A 578 29.08 -5.61 31.10
CA ALA A 578 28.61 -5.65 29.72
C ALA A 578 29.71 -5.25 28.71
N LEU A 579 30.58 -4.31 29.09
CA LEU A 579 31.66 -3.82 28.21
C LEU A 579 32.72 -4.90 27.95
N GLU A 580 33.06 -5.73 28.93
CA GLU A 580 33.99 -6.86 28.74
C GLU A 580 33.47 -7.91 27.73
N VAL A 581 32.15 -8.01 27.58
CA VAL A 581 31.47 -8.99 26.72
C VAL A 581 31.16 -8.41 25.33
N LEU A 582 30.75 -7.14 25.25
CA LEU A 582 30.52 -6.45 23.97
C LEU A 582 31.82 -6.03 23.28
N PHE A 583 32.90 -5.84 24.05
CA PHE A 583 34.24 -5.48 23.56
C PHE A 583 35.30 -6.47 24.08
N PRO A 584 35.27 -7.75 23.63
CA PRO A 584 36.20 -8.76 24.11
C PRO A 584 37.66 -8.33 23.85
N ARG A 585 38.43 -8.16 24.92
CA ARG A 585 39.81 -7.60 24.89
C ARG A 585 39.93 -6.18 24.31
N GLY A 586 38.83 -5.43 24.26
CA GLY A 586 38.75 -4.10 23.66
C GLY A 586 38.45 -4.09 22.15
N ASP A 587 38.19 -5.23 21.52
CA ASP A 587 37.82 -5.32 20.11
C ASP A 587 36.32 -5.03 19.91
N ALA A 588 36.00 -4.05 19.06
CA ALA A 588 34.63 -3.66 18.73
C ALA A 588 34.01 -4.45 17.55
N THR A 589 34.75 -5.38 16.92
CA THR A 589 34.36 -6.01 15.65
C THR A 589 33.01 -6.73 15.71
N LEU A 590 32.70 -7.46 16.80
CA LEU A 590 31.38 -8.10 16.95
C LEU A 590 30.21 -7.09 16.90
N LEU A 591 30.38 -5.94 17.57
CA LEU A 591 29.38 -4.88 17.60
C LEU A 591 29.33 -4.10 16.28
N LYS A 592 30.47 -3.83 15.64
CA LYS A 592 30.53 -3.21 14.30
C LYS A 592 29.75 -4.04 13.28
N ASN A 593 29.97 -5.36 13.25
CA ASN A 593 29.37 -6.24 12.27
C ASN A 593 27.85 -6.38 12.47
N TRP A 594 27.35 -6.38 13.71
CA TRP A 594 25.91 -6.34 14.00
C TRP A 594 25.20 -5.20 13.25
N TYR A 595 25.70 -3.96 13.39
CA TYR A 595 25.08 -2.81 12.72
C TYR A 595 25.38 -2.77 11.21
N ALA A 596 26.58 -3.14 10.79
CA ALA A 596 26.96 -3.12 9.37
C ALA A 596 26.18 -4.14 8.52
N ASP A 597 25.93 -5.33 9.06
CA ASP A 597 25.30 -6.44 8.32
C ASP A 597 23.76 -6.48 8.42
N THR A 598 23.15 -5.67 9.29
CA THR A 598 21.68 -5.59 9.40
C THR A 598 21.06 -5.04 8.11
N PRO A 599 20.32 -5.84 7.30
CA PRO A 599 19.89 -5.41 5.97
C PRO A 599 18.92 -4.21 6.02
N THR A 600 18.00 -4.19 6.99
CA THR A 600 17.06 -3.09 7.19
C THR A 600 17.77 -1.78 7.57
N SER A 601 18.78 -1.85 8.43
CA SER A 601 19.58 -0.67 8.83
C SER A 601 20.33 -0.08 7.64
N ARG A 602 20.96 -0.94 6.82
CA ARG A 602 21.64 -0.52 5.58
C ARG A 602 20.67 0.15 4.61
N LEU A 603 19.46 -0.39 4.43
CA LEU A 603 18.42 0.17 3.56
C LEU A 603 17.84 1.51 4.10
N LEU A 604 17.64 1.63 5.41
CA LEU A 604 17.19 2.89 6.02
C LEU A 604 18.29 3.96 5.99
N ASN A 605 19.57 3.60 6.14
CA ASN A 605 20.69 4.53 5.96
C ASN A 605 20.78 5.03 4.49
N VAL A 606 20.44 4.18 3.52
CA VAL A 606 20.28 4.60 2.12
C VAL A 606 19.14 5.61 1.96
N ARG A 607 17.96 5.34 2.54
CA ARG A 607 16.82 6.28 2.53
C ARG A 607 17.14 7.60 3.25
N LEU A 608 17.99 7.55 4.28
CA LEU A 608 18.51 8.71 5.00
C LEU A 608 19.44 9.57 4.12
N ALA A 609 20.37 8.96 3.37
CA ALA A 609 21.20 9.68 2.40
C ALA A 609 20.36 10.35 1.30
N GLN A 610 19.32 9.66 0.80
CA GLN A 610 18.38 10.24 -0.17
C GLN A 610 17.61 11.43 0.41
N ALA A 611 17.30 11.41 1.71
CA ALA A 611 16.65 12.54 2.38
C ALA A 611 17.59 13.76 2.48
N ILE A 612 18.87 13.54 2.81
CA ILE A 612 19.89 14.61 2.84
C ILE A 612 20.06 15.25 1.45
N VAL A 613 20.21 14.46 0.39
CA VAL A 613 20.38 14.98 -0.98
C VAL A 613 19.13 15.74 -1.46
N SER A 614 17.94 15.22 -1.17
CA SER A 614 16.67 15.90 -1.52
C SER A 614 16.49 17.20 -0.73
N HIS A 615 16.88 17.24 0.54
CA HIS A 615 16.87 18.46 1.35
C HIS A 615 17.85 19.53 0.82
N ALA A 616 19.09 19.14 0.50
CA ALA A 616 20.07 20.03 -0.14
C ALA A 616 19.54 20.61 -1.46
N ASN A 617 18.97 19.76 -2.33
CA ASN A 617 18.41 20.19 -3.60
C ASN A 617 17.17 21.09 -3.44
N THR A 618 16.33 20.88 -2.43
CA THR A 618 15.09 21.66 -2.21
C THR A 618 15.35 22.99 -1.51
N THR A 619 16.37 23.07 -0.65
CA THR A 619 16.81 24.33 0.00
C THR A 619 17.78 25.14 -0.86
N GLY A 620 18.45 24.50 -1.83
CA GLY A 620 19.60 25.05 -2.53
C GLY A 620 20.90 25.03 -1.70
N ASN A 621 20.88 24.50 -0.47
CA ASN A 621 22.09 24.40 0.35
C ASN A 621 22.90 23.14 -0.01
N HIS A 622 23.87 23.29 -0.91
CA HIS A 622 24.86 22.26 -1.25
C HIS A 622 26.10 22.27 -0.33
N TYR A 623 26.02 22.91 0.83
CA TYR A 623 27.10 23.07 1.81
C TYR A 623 26.59 22.78 3.22
N LEU A 624 25.90 21.65 3.39
CA LEU A 624 25.24 21.27 4.64
C LEU A 624 26.22 21.12 5.80
N ARG A 625 25.79 21.59 6.98
CA ARG A 625 26.39 21.27 8.28
C ARG A 625 25.58 20.15 8.93
N ILE A 626 26.22 19.01 9.12
CA ILE A 626 25.59 17.78 9.64
C ILE A 626 26.18 17.43 11.00
N LEU A 627 25.33 17.09 11.98
CA LEU A 627 25.73 16.56 13.28
C LEU A 627 25.15 15.15 13.45
N GLU A 628 26.01 14.15 13.64
CA GLU A 628 25.60 12.80 14.02
C GLU A 628 25.77 12.61 15.53
N LEU A 629 24.67 12.37 16.23
CA LEU A 629 24.61 12.08 17.66
C LEU A 629 24.64 10.56 17.87
N GLY A 630 25.57 10.09 18.71
CA GLY A 630 25.71 8.65 19.02
C GLY A 630 26.27 7.83 17.86
N ALA A 631 27.17 8.41 17.07
CA ALA A 631 27.69 7.84 15.83
C ALA A 631 28.42 6.48 16.01
N GLY A 632 28.91 6.19 17.23
CA GLY A 632 29.33 4.86 17.66
C GLY A 632 30.21 4.09 16.67
N THR A 633 29.69 3.00 16.11
CA THR A 633 30.43 2.11 15.19
C THR A 633 30.65 2.68 13.78
N GLY A 634 30.16 3.88 13.50
CA GLY A 634 30.23 4.52 12.17
C GLY A 634 29.34 3.84 11.12
N ALA A 635 28.28 3.15 11.54
CA ALA A 635 27.40 2.41 10.64
C ALA A 635 26.63 3.31 9.65
N THR A 636 26.22 4.50 10.07
CA THR A 636 25.60 5.52 9.21
C THR A 636 26.60 6.14 8.22
N PRO A 637 27.72 6.76 8.66
CA PRO A 637 28.64 7.46 7.76
C PRO A 637 29.25 6.54 6.69
N ARG A 638 29.51 5.26 7.03
CA ARG A 638 29.97 4.23 6.08
C ARG A 638 29.02 4.02 4.89
N VAL A 639 27.72 4.27 5.06
CA VAL A 639 26.70 4.18 4.01
C VAL A 639 26.44 5.54 3.35
N ILE A 640 26.37 6.63 4.13
CA ILE A 640 25.86 7.91 3.62
C ILE A 640 26.95 8.83 3.07
N LEU A 641 28.16 8.87 3.65
CA LEU A 641 29.24 9.75 3.17
C LEU A 641 29.59 9.55 1.69
N PRO A 642 29.65 8.32 1.13
CA PRO A 642 29.89 8.09 -0.30
C PRO A 642 28.81 8.64 -1.24
N ILE A 643 27.64 9.02 -0.72
CA ILE A 643 26.50 9.56 -1.46
C ILE A 643 26.40 11.09 -1.29
N ILE A 644 26.69 11.60 -0.09
CA ILE A 644 26.44 13.00 0.28
C ILE A 644 27.69 13.91 0.25
N ALA A 645 28.90 13.38 -0.01
CA ALA A 645 30.15 14.13 0.11
C ALA A 645 30.18 15.47 -0.66
N ASP A 646 29.59 15.52 -1.86
CA ASP A 646 29.53 16.73 -2.71
C ASP A 646 28.55 17.82 -2.17
N TYR A 647 27.81 17.52 -1.09
CA TYR A 647 26.79 18.39 -0.48
C TYR A 647 27.15 18.85 0.94
N VAL A 648 28.32 18.49 1.48
CA VAL A 648 28.65 18.65 2.91
C VAL A 648 29.82 19.60 3.15
N GLN A 649 29.59 20.63 3.96
CA GLN A 649 30.62 21.55 4.45
C GLN A 649 31.27 21.05 5.75
N GLU A 650 30.48 20.48 6.65
CA GLU A 650 30.89 19.99 7.95
C GLU A 650 30.11 18.71 8.30
N TYR A 651 30.81 17.63 8.69
CA TYR A 651 30.18 16.45 9.27
C TYR A 651 30.76 16.22 10.67
N CYS A 652 30.01 16.61 11.69
CA CYS A 652 30.37 16.40 13.08
C CYS A 652 29.94 14.99 13.54
N PHE A 653 30.87 14.05 13.44
CA PHE A 653 30.75 12.74 14.07
C PHE A 653 30.87 12.92 15.59
N SER A 654 29.83 12.56 16.35
CA SER A 654 29.84 12.73 17.80
C SER A 654 29.30 11.55 18.59
N ASP A 655 29.88 11.36 19.78
CA ASP A 655 29.53 10.29 20.72
C ASP A 655 29.84 10.75 22.15
N ALA A 656 29.20 10.14 23.14
CA ALA A 656 29.51 10.38 24.56
C ALA A 656 30.86 9.72 24.96
N SER A 657 31.30 8.69 24.22
CA SER A 657 32.54 7.97 24.43
C SER A 657 33.60 8.29 23.38
N GLU A 658 34.79 8.67 23.83
CA GLU A 658 35.97 8.89 22.97
C GLU A 658 36.48 7.60 22.31
N ALA A 659 36.09 6.42 22.81
CA ALA A 659 36.59 5.12 22.37
C ALA A 659 36.41 4.86 20.86
N PHE A 660 35.32 5.37 20.27
CA PHE A 660 35.02 5.20 18.85
C PHE A 660 35.76 6.19 17.94
N MET A 661 36.09 7.39 18.44
CA MET A 661 36.58 8.51 17.62
C MET A 661 37.91 8.20 16.94
N LYS A 662 38.80 7.46 17.59
CA LYS A 662 40.06 7.04 16.98
C LYS A 662 39.81 6.19 15.72
N SER A 663 38.97 5.15 15.83
CA SER A 663 38.64 4.29 14.70
C SER A 663 37.86 5.04 13.61
N ALA A 664 36.97 5.97 13.99
CA ALA A 664 36.24 6.78 13.03
C ALA A 664 37.17 7.74 12.26
N ASN A 665 38.18 8.31 12.92
CA ASN A 665 39.20 9.14 12.27
C ASN A 665 40.15 8.31 11.39
N GLU A 666 40.49 7.08 11.78
CA GLU A 666 41.26 6.15 10.94
C GLU A 666 40.47 5.68 9.70
N GLU A 667 39.14 5.59 9.78
CA GLU A 667 38.26 5.11 8.70
C GLU A 667 37.75 6.23 7.76
N PHE A 668 37.36 7.39 8.31
CA PHE A 668 36.73 8.49 7.58
C PHE A 668 37.59 9.77 7.50
N GLY A 669 38.80 9.79 8.09
CA GLY A 669 39.69 10.96 8.10
C GLY A 669 40.20 11.43 6.73
N SER A 670 39.89 10.69 5.65
CA SER A 670 40.11 11.09 4.26
C SER A 670 39.12 12.15 3.76
N TYR A 671 37.95 12.30 4.40
CA TYR A 671 36.95 13.32 4.07
C TYR A 671 37.28 14.64 4.79
N PRO A 672 37.61 15.74 4.08
CA PRO A 672 38.15 16.97 4.70
C PRO A 672 37.12 17.76 5.53
N PHE A 673 35.82 17.49 5.35
CA PHE A 673 34.74 18.09 6.14
C PHE A 673 34.49 17.39 7.50
N MET A 674 35.10 16.23 7.76
CA MET A 674 34.87 15.48 9.01
C MET A 674 35.40 16.22 10.23
N ARG A 675 34.61 16.26 11.29
CA ARG A 675 34.96 16.74 12.63
C ARG A 675 34.56 15.67 13.64
N TYR A 676 35.38 15.48 14.67
CA TYR A 676 35.13 14.50 15.73
C TYR A 676 34.97 15.26 17.05
N ARG A 677 33.81 15.16 17.70
CA ARG A 677 33.51 15.86 18.96
C ARG A 677 32.90 14.91 19.99
N LYS A 678 33.29 15.07 21.25
CA LYS A 678 32.58 14.45 22.37
C LYS A 678 31.33 15.26 22.69
N ILE A 679 30.17 14.65 22.54
CA ILE A 679 28.87 15.27 22.81
C ILE A 679 28.00 14.23 23.52
N ASP A 680 27.50 14.60 24.69
CA ASP A 680 26.46 13.83 25.39
C ASP A 680 25.09 14.34 24.91
N VAL A 681 24.23 13.42 24.46
CA VAL A 681 22.90 13.75 23.92
C VAL A 681 21.97 14.35 24.98
N THR A 682 22.24 14.10 26.27
CA THR A 682 21.53 14.75 27.38
C THR A 682 21.96 16.21 27.62
N CYS A 683 23.10 16.63 27.06
CA CYS A 683 23.72 17.93 27.31
C CYS A 683 24.49 18.42 26.07
N LEU A 684 23.75 18.85 25.03
CA LEU A 684 24.33 19.51 23.86
C LEU A 684 25.05 20.81 24.30
N PRO A 685 26.30 21.06 23.85
CA PRO A 685 27.04 22.26 24.24
C PRO A 685 26.47 23.51 23.57
N GLU A 686 26.68 24.69 24.17
CA GLU A 686 26.04 25.94 23.72
C GLU A 686 26.40 26.38 22.29
N ASP A 687 27.51 25.86 21.74
CA ASP A 687 27.98 26.13 20.38
C ASP A 687 27.46 25.12 19.34
N ALA A 688 26.76 24.06 19.75
CA ALA A 688 26.11 23.12 18.85
C ALA A 688 24.78 23.71 18.32
N ARG A 689 24.88 24.63 17.36
CA ARG A 689 23.74 25.30 16.72
C ARG A 689 23.90 25.38 15.20
N ASP A 690 22.82 25.77 14.54
CA ASP A 690 22.76 26.08 13.11
C ASP A 690 23.21 24.90 12.23
N PHE A 691 22.80 23.68 12.60
CA PHE A 691 22.96 22.48 11.78
C PHE A 691 21.77 22.31 10.83
N ASP A 692 22.05 22.11 9.54
CA ASP A 692 21.02 21.80 8.53
C ASP A 692 20.43 20.40 8.76
N ILE A 693 21.25 19.44 9.19
CA ILE A 693 20.83 18.06 9.47
C ILE A 693 21.38 17.62 10.83
N ILE A 694 20.52 17.08 11.68
CA ILE A 694 20.93 16.27 12.83
C ILE A 694 20.53 14.81 12.59
N ILE A 695 21.45 13.88 12.77
CA ILE A 695 21.26 12.43 12.61
C ILE A 695 21.34 11.80 13.99
N ALA A 696 20.44 10.84 14.29
CA ALA A 696 20.62 9.92 15.40
C ALA A 696 20.10 8.53 15.01
N ALA A 697 20.94 7.50 15.13
CA ALA A 697 20.62 6.15 14.65
C ALA A 697 20.73 5.11 15.78
N ASN A 698 19.59 4.55 16.19
CA ASN A 698 19.47 3.57 17.28
C ASN A 698 20.21 3.99 18.57
N VAL A 699 19.94 5.22 19.01
CA VAL A 699 20.55 5.80 20.23
C VAL A 699 19.55 6.60 21.06
N MET A 700 18.59 7.28 20.45
CA MET A 700 17.68 8.17 21.18
C MET A 700 16.76 7.39 22.12
N HIS A 701 16.46 6.12 21.81
CA HIS A 701 15.76 5.23 22.73
C HIS A 701 16.52 5.01 24.05
N ALA A 702 17.85 5.10 24.08
CA ALA A 702 18.64 4.93 25.30
C ALA A 702 18.84 6.23 26.11
N VAL A 703 18.29 7.37 25.64
CA VAL A 703 18.45 8.68 26.30
C VAL A 703 17.31 8.92 27.30
N SER A 704 17.64 9.47 28.48
CA SER A 704 16.68 9.80 29.55
C SER A 704 17.14 11.04 30.34
N PRO A 705 16.30 12.06 30.59
CA PRO A 705 14.92 12.21 30.11
C PRO A 705 14.87 12.58 28.62
N LEU A 706 14.17 11.79 27.80
CA LEU A 706 14.21 11.93 26.34
C LEU A 706 13.66 13.27 25.84
N GLY A 707 12.59 13.78 26.45
CA GLY A 707 11.99 15.06 26.05
C GLY A 707 12.94 16.26 26.18
N HIS A 708 13.83 16.26 27.17
CA HIS A 708 14.85 17.31 27.31
C HIS A 708 15.87 17.27 26.18
N ALA A 709 16.36 16.08 25.81
CA ALA A 709 17.27 15.89 24.69
C ALA A 709 16.62 16.29 23.35
N LEU A 710 15.37 15.86 23.09
CA LEU A 710 14.64 16.25 21.88
C LEU A 710 14.48 17.78 21.76
N ARG A 711 14.21 18.47 22.88
CA ARG A 711 14.10 19.94 22.91
C ARG A 711 15.44 20.65 22.69
N ALA A 712 16.54 20.09 23.21
CA ALA A 712 17.89 20.59 22.94
C ALA A 712 18.27 20.41 21.46
N ILE A 713 17.91 19.28 20.85
CA ILE A 713 18.10 19.01 19.42
C ILE A 713 17.27 19.97 18.56
N ALA A 714 16.00 20.22 18.93
CA ALA A 714 15.14 21.20 18.25
C ALA A 714 15.74 22.62 18.24
N ASN A 715 16.44 23.01 19.33
CA ASN A 715 17.14 24.30 19.45
C ASN A 715 18.52 24.33 18.75
N ALA A 716 19.05 23.18 18.32
CA ALA A 716 20.34 23.04 17.65
C ALA A 716 20.25 23.02 16.11
N LEU A 717 19.05 22.76 15.58
CA LEU A 717 18.75 22.85 14.14
C LEU A 717 18.74 24.31 13.66
N ALA A 718 19.17 24.50 12.41
CA ALA A 718 18.92 25.73 11.66
C ALA A 718 17.40 25.93 11.43
N SER A 719 17.01 27.13 11.00
CA SER A 719 15.60 27.49 10.73
C SER A 719 14.87 26.60 9.70
N ASN A 720 15.63 25.91 8.84
CA ASN A 720 15.12 24.95 7.85
C ASN A 720 15.59 23.50 8.16
N GLY A 721 16.20 23.24 9.33
CA GLY A 721 16.91 21.99 9.58
C GLY A 721 16.02 20.77 9.81
N LEU A 722 16.55 19.59 9.47
CA LEU A 722 15.88 18.29 9.69
C LEU A 722 16.59 17.43 10.75
N LEU A 723 15.80 16.84 11.64
CA LEU A 723 16.22 15.69 12.46
C LEU A 723 15.87 14.39 11.73
N LEU A 724 16.87 13.53 11.54
CA LEU A 724 16.78 12.21 10.91
C LEU A 724 17.02 11.12 11.97
N LEU A 725 15.93 10.55 12.50
CA LEU A 725 15.99 9.42 13.45
C LEU A 725 15.87 8.10 12.70
N ASN A 726 16.88 7.23 12.77
CA ASN A 726 16.78 5.84 12.31
C ASN A 726 16.69 4.92 13.52
N GLU A 727 15.48 4.56 13.93
CA GLU A 727 15.22 3.90 15.22
C GLU A 727 14.47 2.57 15.07
N THR A 728 14.78 1.63 15.98
CA THR A 728 14.01 0.40 16.17
C THR A 728 12.74 0.75 16.95
N VAL A 729 11.57 0.38 16.42
CA VAL A 729 10.24 0.70 17.00
C VAL A 729 9.48 -0.53 17.51
N TYR A 730 10.09 -1.72 17.45
CA TYR A 730 9.52 -2.98 17.93
C TYR A 730 10.46 -3.70 18.91
N ARG A 731 9.88 -4.26 19.99
CA ARG A 731 10.63 -5.06 20.97
C ARG A 731 10.90 -6.47 20.42
N HIS A 732 12.05 -6.62 19.77
CA HIS A 732 12.64 -7.93 19.50
C HIS A 732 13.33 -8.50 20.76
N ASP A 733 13.09 -9.77 21.09
CA ASP A 733 13.70 -10.38 22.28
C ASP A 733 15.22 -10.59 22.08
N VAL A 734 15.68 -10.75 20.85
CA VAL A 734 17.12 -10.79 20.53
C VAL A 734 17.84 -9.50 20.95
N LEU A 735 17.18 -8.33 20.93
CA LEU A 735 17.77 -7.08 21.40
C LEU A 735 17.90 -7.07 22.93
N THR A 736 16.90 -7.57 23.64
CA THR A 736 16.98 -7.78 25.10
C THR A 736 18.07 -8.79 25.49
N LEU A 737 18.35 -9.78 24.62
CA LEU A 737 19.41 -10.78 24.81
C LEU A 737 20.82 -10.30 24.38
N ALA A 738 20.93 -9.34 23.45
CA ALA A 738 22.21 -8.73 23.07
C ALA A 738 22.60 -7.57 23.98
N PHE A 739 21.65 -6.65 24.24
CA PHE A 739 21.92 -5.32 24.79
C PHE A 739 21.25 -5.07 26.14
N GLY A 740 20.28 -5.89 26.55
CA GLY A 740 19.71 -5.85 27.91
C GLY A 740 20.74 -6.12 29.03
N ILE A 741 21.94 -6.60 28.70
CA ILE A 741 23.08 -6.68 29.63
C ILE A 741 23.64 -5.30 30.03
N ILE A 742 23.39 -4.25 29.24
CA ILE A 742 23.83 -2.86 29.48
C ILE A 742 22.91 -2.23 30.54
N GLU A 743 23.49 -1.56 31.54
CA GLU A 743 22.72 -0.98 32.66
C GLU A 743 21.80 0.18 32.20
N ALA A 744 22.25 0.98 31.23
CA ALA A 744 21.46 2.04 30.58
C ALA A 744 20.27 1.51 29.72
N TRP A 745 20.12 0.20 29.52
CA TRP A 745 18.94 -0.37 28.85
C TRP A 745 17.68 -0.28 29.73
N TRP A 746 17.80 -0.01 31.04
CA TRP A 746 16.73 -0.20 32.03
C TRP A 746 16.29 1.08 32.76
N HIS A 747 16.26 2.23 32.07
CA HIS A 747 15.67 3.47 32.61
C HIS A 747 14.19 3.28 32.99
N THR A 748 13.77 3.86 34.13
CA THR A 748 12.36 3.79 34.62
C THR A 748 11.75 5.13 35.01
N ASP A 749 12.56 6.18 35.11
CA ASP A 749 12.19 7.40 35.83
C ASP A 749 11.94 8.57 34.85
N ASP A 750 11.86 8.26 33.56
CA ASP A 750 11.60 9.20 32.47
C ASP A 750 10.09 9.42 32.31
N THR A 751 9.57 10.44 32.99
CA THR A 751 8.16 10.85 32.88
C THR A 751 7.84 11.64 31.60
N THR A 752 8.81 11.86 30.71
CA THR A 752 8.61 12.69 29.50
C THR A 752 8.07 11.92 28.30
N VAL A 753 8.14 10.58 28.32
CA VAL A 753 7.73 9.68 27.21
C VAL A 753 7.17 8.36 27.74
N GLN A 754 6.36 7.66 26.92
CA GLN A 754 5.97 6.28 27.19
C GLN A 754 6.87 5.31 26.42
N ARG A 755 7.29 4.21 27.05
CA ARG A 755 8.22 3.22 26.51
C ARG A 755 7.59 1.83 26.50
N ILE A 756 8.05 0.96 25.60
CA ILE A 756 7.56 -0.42 25.47
C ILE A 756 7.98 -1.22 26.71
N SER A 757 7.06 -2.03 27.26
CA SER A 757 7.31 -2.80 28.49
C SER A 757 8.53 -3.73 28.39
N ASP A 758 9.36 -3.70 29.43
CA ASP A 758 10.70 -4.30 29.53
C ASP A 758 11.68 -3.90 28.40
N SER A 759 11.59 -2.68 27.89
CA SER A 759 12.44 -2.16 26.81
C SER A 759 12.73 -0.66 26.97
N PRO A 760 13.89 -0.15 26.52
CA PRO A 760 14.10 1.30 26.37
C PRO A 760 13.36 1.86 25.15
N LEU A 761 12.98 1.00 24.19
CA LEU A 761 12.38 1.38 22.91
C LEU A 761 11.02 2.07 23.07
N LEU A 762 10.73 2.99 22.15
CA LEU A 762 9.43 3.61 21.94
C LEU A 762 8.82 3.02 20.66
N ASP A 763 7.50 2.84 20.62
CA ASP A 763 6.82 2.53 19.36
C ASP A 763 6.66 3.80 18.49
N LEU A 764 6.22 3.63 17.24
CA LEU A 764 6.05 4.76 16.32
C LEU A 764 5.05 5.84 16.84
N PRO A 765 3.88 5.49 17.42
CA PRO A 765 3.03 6.45 18.12
C PRO A 765 3.75 7.25 19.21
N ALA A 766 4.45 6.59 20.13
CA ALA A 766 5.18 7.23 21.23
C ALA A 766 6.31 8.12 20.71
N TRP A 767 7.04 7.71 19.66
CA TRP A 767 8.03 8.57 18.98
C TRP A 767 7.40 9.84 18.41
N ARG A 768 6.28 9.72 17.68
CA ARG A 768 5.58 10.88 17.11
C ARG A 768 5.10 11.83 18.21
N GLN A 769 4.54 11.31 19.31
CA GLN A 769 4.15 12.12 20.46
C GLN A 769 5.34 12.83 21.12
N ALA A 770 6.44 12.11 21.38
CA ALA A 770 7.65 12.66 22.00
C ALA A 770 8.25 13.82 21.21
N LEU A 771 8.25 13.72 19.87
CA LEU A 771 8.73 14.76 18.96
C LEU A 771 7.81 16.00 18.96
N ILE A 772 6.48 15.81 18.81
CA ILE A 772 5.50 16.92 18.83
C ILE A 772 5.58 17.68 20.16
N SER A 773 5.63 16.97 21.28
CA SER A 773 5.68 17.57 22.62
C SER A 773 6.98 18.34 22.94
N ASN A 774 7.98 18.31 22.05
CA ASN A 774 9.29 18.95 22.28
C ASN A 774 9.77 19.85 21.13
N GLY A 775 8.88 20.27 20.23
CA GLY A 775 9.12 21.38 19.29
C GLY A 775 9.09 21.01 17.81
N PHE A 776 9.00 19.73 17.46
CA PHE A 776 8.91 19.29 16.06
C PHE A 776 7.46 19.30 15.58
N ASN A 777 7.13 20.13 14.59
CA ASN A 777 5.76 20.33 14.13
C ASN A 777 5.44 19.72 12.75
N GLN A 778 6.44 19.21 12.03
CA GLN A 778 6.26 18.46 10.78
C GLN A 778 6.99 17.11 10.87
N LEU A 779 6.30 16.01 10.55
CA LEU A 779 6.73 14.63 10.89
C LEU A 779 6.30 13.58 9.85
N ILE A 780 7.26 13.06 9.10
CA ILE A 780 7.09 11.95 8.14
C ILE A 780 7.89 10.73 8.62
N ASN A 781 7.50 9.52 8.21
CA ASN A 781 8.22 8.30 8.57
C ASN A 781 8.18 7.26 7.45
N HIS A 782 9.22 6.43 7.36
CA HIS A 782 9.42 5.42 6.32
C HIS A 782 10.14 4.19 6.90
N GLY A 783 9.62 2.99 6.66
CA GLY A 783 10.22 1.76 7.21
C GLY A 783 9.26 0.57 7.24
N ASN A 784 9.51 -0.37 8.14
CA ASN A 784 8.67 -1.55 8.40
C ASN A 784 8.18 -1.56 9.86
N ASP A 785 7.51 -2.63 10.28
CA ASP A 785 6.96 -2.77 11.63
C ASP A 785 8.04 -2.74 12.73
N SER A 786 9.28 -3.10 12.37
CA SER A 786 10.42 -3.20 13.28
C SER A 786 11.30 -1.94 13.35
N PHE A 787 11.50 -1.25 12.24
CA PHE A 787 12.46 -0.14 12.09
C PHE A 787 11.84 1.00 11.29
N GLN A 788 12.04 2.24 11.74
CA GLN A 788 11.53 3.45 11.09
C GLN A 788 12.63 4.51 10.95
N LEU A 789 12.80 5.04 9.75
CA LEU A 789 13.38 6.36 9.51
C LEU A 789 12.27 7.40 9.76
N ILE A 790 12.35 8.13 10.87
CA ILE A 790 11.46 9.24 11.21
C ILE A 790 12.19 10.55 10.90
N ILE A 791 11.56 11.41 10.11
CA ILE A 791 12.12 12.70 9.70
C ILE A 791 11.24 13.80 10.29
N ALA A 792 11.87 14.70 11.05
CA ALA A 792 11.20 15.74 11.83
C ALA A 792 11.80 17.12 11.53
N ALA A 793 10.95 18.16 11.49
CA ALA A 793 11.40 19.54 11.34
C ALA A 793 10.80 20.46 12.41
N VAL A 794 11.49 21.58 12.64
CA VAL A 794 11.08 22.69 13.50
C VAL A 794 10.74 23.89 12.61
N THR A 795 9.69 24.64 12.94
CA THR A 795 9.39 25.93 12.29
C THR A 795 9.76 27.08 13.23
N PRO A 796 10.44 28.14 12.75
CA PRO A 796 10.80 29.28 13.61
C PRO A 796 9.59 29.99 14.22
N GLN A 797 9.59 30.19 15.53
CA GLN A 797 8.71 31.16 16.17
C GLN A 797 9.26 32.57 15.93
N ALA A 798 8.58 33.35 15.10
CA ALA A 798 8.93 34.74 14.86
C ALA A 798 8.81 35.57 16.15
N HIS A 799 9.89 36.24 16.55
CA HIS A 799 9.83 37.31 17.54
C HIS A 799 9.21 38.55 16.87
N SER A 800 7.93 38.81 17.13
CA SER A 800 7.21 39.98 16.64
C SER A 800 7.04 41.06 17.72
N ALA A 801 7.37 42.30 17.37
CA ALA A 801 6.92 43.49 18.10
C ALA A 801 5.39 43.69 17.91
N PRO A 802 4.73 44.70 18.53
CA PRO A 802 3.26 44.75 18.56
C PRO A 802 2.63 44.99 17.17
N PRO A 803 1.40 44.52 16.95
CA PRO A 803 0.73 44.63 15.65
C PRO A 803 0.17 46.03 15.38
N ASP A 804 0.28 46.48 14.13
CA ASP A 804 -0.51 47.60 13.60
C ASP A 804 -1.94 47.16 13.23
N THR A 805 -2.85 48.13 13.18
CA THR A 805 -4.31 47.97 13.09
C THR A 805 -4.82 47.62 11.68
N ALA A 806 -5.96 46.90 11.59
CA ALA A 806 -6.71 46.79 10.34
C ALA A 806 -7.57 48.04 10.09
N ASP A 807 -8.07 48.20 8.86
CA ASP A 807 -8.73 49.42 8.39
C ASP A 807 -10.15 49.58 8.99
N GLU A 808 -10.24 50.44 10.02
CA GLU A 808 -11.47 50.80 10.75
C GLU A 808 -12.57 51.33 9.82
N GLN A 809 -12.21 52.00 8.73
CA GLN A 809 -13.17 52.63 7.82
C GLN A 809 -14.05 51.59 7.10
N ALA A 810 -13.46 50.46 6.68
CA ALA A 810 -14.18 49.36 6.05
C ALA A 810 -15.16 48.66 7.01
N VAL A 811 -14.81 48.62 8.31
CA VAL A 811 -15.67 48.07 9.36
C VAL A 811 -16.87 48.99 9.61
N ILE A 812 -16.68 50.32 9.65
CA ILE A 812 -17.77 51.30 9.73
C ILE A 812 -18.77 51.08 8.58
N GLU A 813 -18.29 50.99 7.34
CA GLU A 813 -19.14 50.86 6.15
C GLU A 813 -19.94 49.55 6.15
N ARG A 814 -19.33 48.44 6.56
CA ARG A 814 -20.04 47.15 6.71
C ARG A 814 -21.09 47.19 7.83
N LEU A 815 -20.78 47.83 8.96
CA LEU A 815 -21.74 47.96 10.06
C LEU A 815 -22.92 48.88 9.70
N ARG A 816 -22.71 49.96 8.94
CA ARG A 816 -23.81 50.78 8.38
C ARG A 816 -24.77 49.95 7.53
N ALA A 817 -24.23 49.05 6.70
CA ALA A 817 -25.05 48.16 5.87
C ALA A 817 -25.84 47.12 6.71
N ILE A 818 -25.26 46.60 7.80
CA ILE A 818 -25.95 45.68 8.73
C ILE A 818 -27.07 46.41 9.47
N VAL A 819 -26.78 47.55 10.09
CA VAL A 819 -27.76 48.33 10.85
C VAL A 819 -28.91 48.78 9.95
N GLY A 820 -28.62 49.37 8.79
CA GLY A 820 -29.63 49.84 7.84
C GLY A 820 -30.56 48.73 7.35
N ALA A 821 -30.03 47.54 7.10
CA ALA A 821 -30.83 46.37 6.72
C ALA A 821 -31.78 45.90 7.83
N VAL A 822 -31.40 45.99 9.11
CA VAL A 822 -32.26 45.61 10.25
C VAL A 822 -33.34 46.67 10.52
N ILE A 823 -33.02 47.96 10.45
CA ILE A 823 -33.98 49.05 10.75
C ILE A 823 -34.69 49.63 9.51
N LEU A 824 -34.48 49.04 8.33
CA LEU A 824 -35.11 49.40 7.06
C LEU A 824 -34.83 50.84 6.60
N LEU A 825 -33.61 51.33 6.86
CA LEU A 825 -33.08 52.61 6.38
C LEU A 825 -31.92 52.38 5.41
N ASP A 826 -31.68 53.32 4.48
CA ASP A 826 -30.49 53.25 3.64
C ASP A 826 -29.22 53.47 4.48
N ALA A 827 -28.17 52.70 4.19
CA ALA A 827 -26.88 52.83 4.85
C ALA A 827 -26.25 54.22 4.64
N SER A 828 -26.63 54.96 3.58
CA SER A 828 -26.22 56.37 3.38
C SER A 828 -26.70 57.32 4.47
N ASP A 829 -27.85 57.03 5.09
CA ASP A 829 -28.59 57.99 5.93
C ASP A 829 -28.29 57.83 7.43
N LEU A 830 -27.49 56.81 7.78
CA LEU A 830 -27.01 56.54 9.14
C LEU A 830 -25.67 57.24 9.40
N ASP A 831 -25.66 58.23 10.30
CA ASP A 831 -24.44 58.88 10.78
C ASP A 831 -23.65 57.90 11.68
N PRO A 832 -22.37 57.60 11.37
CA PRO A 832 -21.56 56.68 12.17
C PRO A 832 -21.42 57.09 13.64
N HIS A 833 -21.56 58.37 13.96
CA HIS A 833 -21.33 58.94 15.29
C HIS A 833 -22.61 59.27 16.05
N ALA A 834 -23.78 59.08 15.44
CA ALA A 834 -25.07 59.22 16.12
C ALA A 834 -25.43 57.96 16.93
N PRO A 835 -26.12 58.09 18.08
CA PRO A 835 -26.64 56.95 18.84
C PRO A 835 -27.63 56.11 18.04
N LEU A 836 -27.47 54.78 18.06
CA LEU A 836 -28.37 53.85 17.40
C LEU A 836 -29.83 53.95 17.88
N ALA A 837 -30.02 54.32 19.16
CA ALA A 837 -31.33 54.56 19.75
C ALA A 837 -32.10 55.73 19.10
N ASP A 838 -31.40 56.75 18.56
CA ASP A 838 -32.03 57.90 17.90
C ASP A 838 -32.65 57.51 16.53
N TYR A 839 -32.19 56.40 15.96
CA TYR A 839 -32.80 55.76 14.78
C TYR A 839 -33.88 54.71 15.14
N GLY A 840 -34.25 54.59 16.41
CA GLY A 840 -35.29 53.66 16.87
C GLY A 840 -34.84 52.22 17.11
N VAL A 841 -33.53 51.96 17.23
CA VAL A 841 -33.02 50.64 17.67
C VAL A 841 -33.43 50.42 19.13
N ASP A 842 -34.41 49.54 19.35
CA ASP A 842 -34.83 49.07 20.67
C ASP A 842 -34.09 47.78 21.08
N SER A 843 -34.39 47.24 22.27
CA SER A 843 -33.75 46.03 22.80
C SER A 843 -33.99 44.75 21.97
N ILE A 844 -34.96 44.73 21.04
CA ILE A 844 -35.22 43.59 20.15
C ILE A 844 -34.43 43.76 18.85
N LEU A 845 -34.43 44.96 18.27
CA LEU A 845 -33.61 45.28 17.10
C LEU A 845 -32.10 45.26 17.43
N ALA A 846 -31.72 45.65 18.64
CA ALA A 846 -30.35 45.55 19.13
C ALA A 846 -29.86 44.09 19.16
N LEU A 847 -30.68 43.14 19.65
CA LEU A 847 -30.35 41.71 19.63
C LEU A 847 -30.12 41.21 18.19
N GLN A 848 -30.96 41.62 17.23
CA GLN A 848 -30.81 41.24 15.82
C GLN A 848 -29.54 41.83 15.19
N ILE A 849 -29.18 43.08 15.52
CA ILE A 849 -27.92 43.68 15.08
C ILE A 849 -26.73 42.94 15.72
N VAL A 850 -26.76 42.63 17.03
CA VAL A 850 -25.69 41.85 17.70
C VAL A 850 -25.55 40.46 17.10
N GLU A 851 -26.65 39.78 16.76
CA GLU A 851 -26.65 38.45 16.14
C GLU A 851 -25.97 38.47 14.75
N VAL A 852 -26.32 39.45 13.89
CA VAL A 852 -25.70 39.60 12.56
C VAL A 852 -24.23 40.04 12.67
N VAL A 853 -23.91 40.98 13.56
CA VAL A 853 -22.52 41.40 13.82
C VAL A 853 -21.68 40.25 14.40
N SER A 854 -22.29 39.37 15.20
CA SER A 854 -21.63 38.15 15.70
C SER A 854 -21.34 37.13 14.60
N GLY A 855 -22.18 37.05 13.58
CA GLY A 855 -21.96 36.22 12.40
C GLY A 855 -20.78 36.70 11.54
N ASP A 856 -20.62 38.02 11.41
CA ASP A 856 -19.56 38.64 10.58
C ASP A 856 -18.20 38.75 11.31
N TYR A 857 -18.19 39.08 12.61
CA TYR A 857 -16.97 39.40 13.38
C TYR A 857 -16.70 38.47 14.57
N GLY A 858 -17.44 37.36 14.67
CA GLY A 858 -17.36 36.39 15.76
C GLY A 858 -18.17 36.78 17.00
N PRO A 859 -18.42 35.85 17.95
CA PRO A 859 -19.44 36.02 18.98
C PRO A 859 -19.26 37.27 19.86
N GLN A 860 -20.31 38.08 19.95
CA GLN A 860 -20.35 39.31 20.73
C GLN A 860 -21.26 39.16 21.97
N PRO A 861 -20.99 39.91 23.06
CA PRO A 861 -21.91 40.00 24.20
C PRO A 861 -23.20 40.74 23.80
N VAL A 862 -24.32 40.39 24.44
CA VAL A 862 -25.63 41.02 24.18
C VAL A 862 -25.59 42.53 24.48
N GLU A 863 -24.80 42.91 25.47
CA GLU A 863 -24.61 44.28 25.93
C GLU A 863 -23.69 45.12 25.01
N LEU A 864 -23.18 44.56 23.89
CA LEU A 864 -22.20 45.25 23.05
C LEU A 864 -22.72 46.59 22.51
N LEU A 865 -23.97 46.66 22.09
CA LEU A 865 -24.56 47.91 21.57
C LEU A 865 -24.95 48.91 22.69
N GLU A 866 -25.04 48.47 23.94
CA GLU A 866 -25.16 49.38 25.08
C GLU A 866 -23.80 49.98 25.45
N GLN A 867 -22.72 49.20 25.30
CA GLN A 867 -21.34 49.63 25.56
C GLN A 867 -20.74 50.48 24.42
N TYR A 868 -21.13 50.20 23.17
CA TYR A 868 -20.71 50.90 21.96
C TYR A 868 -21.93 51.40 21.17
N PRO A 869 -22.63 52.44 21.66
CA PRO A 869 -23.95 52.86 21.14
C PRO A 869 -23.93 53.59 19.79
N THR A 870 -22.79 53.68 19.12
CA THR A 870 -22.62 54.32 17.80
C THR A 870 -21.85 53.38 16.87
N ILE A 871 -22.13 53.45 15.57
CA ILE A 871 -21.52 52.56 14.57
C ILE A 871 -20.00 52.73 14.52
N GLY A 872 -19.50 53.95 14.69
CA GLY A 872 -18.07 54.26 14.78
C GLY A 872 -17.42 53.59 15.98
N ALA A 873 -17.96 53.76 17.19
CA ALA A 873 -17.39 53.15 18.40
C ALA A 873 -17.41 51.60 18.34
N LEU A 874 -18.44 51.03 17.72
CA LEU A 874 -18.55 49.60 17.45
C LEU A 874 -17.49 49.13 16.43
N ALA A 875 -17.22 49.93 15.39
CA ALA A 875 -16.17 49.64 14.42
C ALA A 875 -14.76 49.67 15.05
N SER A 876 -14.45 50.68 15.87
CA SER A 876 -13.17 50.79 16.58
C SER A 876 -12.89 49.54 17.44
N HIS A 877 -13.93 48.95 18.03
CA HIS A 877 -13.81 47.72 18.82
C HIS A 877 -13.51 46.47 17.96
N LEU A 878 -14.14 46.36 16.78
CA LEU A 878 -14.08 45.18 15.92
C LEU A 878 -12.90 45.21 14.92
N ALA A 879 -12.38 46.40 14.56
CA ALA A 879 -11.26 46.60 13.62
C ALA A 879 -9.91 46.00 14.06
N VAL A 880 -9.83 45.40 15.25
CA VAL A 880 -8.67 44.64 15.71
C VAL A 880 -8.65 43.19 15.16
N ARG A 881 -9.73 42.72 14.48
CA ARG A 881 -9.88 41.29 14.09
C ARG A 881 -10.45 41.02 12.68
N THR A 882 -9.64 41.27 11.64
CA THR A 882 -9.64 40.60 10.31
C THR A 882 -10.81 40.92 9.33
N PRO A 883 -10.57 41.11 8.00
CA PRO A 883 -11.60 41.52 7.02
C PRO A 883 -12.24 40.39 6.14
N PRO A 884 -13.33 40.66 5.37
CA PRO A 884 -14.24 39.64 4.77
C PRO A 884 -14.37 39.65 3.20
N ALA A 885 -15.38 38.96 2.62
CA ALA A 885 -15.65 38.82 1.15
C ALA A 885 -17.15 38.56 0.76
N SER A 886 -17.52 38.61 -0.54
CA SER A 886 -18.90 38.54 -1.13
C SER A 886 -18.88 38.31 -2.68
N SER A 887 -19.95 38.22 -3.52
CA SER A 887 -21.34 37.63 -3.58
C SER A 887 -21.92 37.86 -5.04
N CYS A 888 -23.09 37.41 -5.58
CA CYS A 888 -23.97 36.21 -5.53
C CYS A 888 -25.06 36.24 -6.68
N LEU A 889 -25.79 35.12 -6.96
CA LEU A 889 -27.07 35.00 -7.77
C LEU A 889 -26.99 35.25 -9.33
N ALA A 890 -27.97 35.03 -10.25
CA ALA A 890 -29.21 34.20 -10.49
C ALA A 890 -29.77 34.52 -11.94
N SER A 891 -30.86 34.01 -12.57
CA SER A 891 -31.63 32.73 -12.74
C SER A 891 -32.72 32.92 -13.88
N HIS A 892 -33.43 31.88 -14.40
CA HIS A 892 -34.86 31.85 -14.96
C HIS A 892 -35.18 30.65 -15.93
N SER A 893 -36.47 30.24 -16.11
CA SER A 893 -36.97 29.09 -16.96
C SER A 893 -38.53 29.11 -17.20
N VAL A 894 -39.18 28.17 -17.98
CA VAL A 894 -40.63 27.69 -17.90
C VAL A 894 -41.22 26.85 -19.12
N SER A 895 -42.04 25.77 -18.86
CA SER A 895 -43.08 25.07 -19.73
C SER A 895 -42.70 24.23 -21.01
N LYS A 896 -43.53 23.37 -21.69
CA LYS A 896 -44.91 22.75 -21.55
C LYS A 896 -45.10 21.43 -22.40
N ALA A 897 -46.29 20.77 -22.41
CA ALA A 897 -46.67 19.52 -23.16
C ALA A 897 -48.21 19.40 -23.54
N ILE A 898 -48.75 18.19 -23.89
CA ILE A 898 -50.15 17.76 -24.35
C ILE A 898 -50.29 17.61 -25.92
N PRO A 899 -51.07 16.68 -26.61
CA PRO A 899 -52.27 15.82 -26.30
C PRO A 899 -52.24 14.30 -26.78
N SER A 900 -53.42 13.64 -27.01
CA SER A 900 -53.71 12.19 -27.30
C SER A 900 -54.82 11.92 -28.39
N PRO A 901 -55.16 10.65 -28.72
CA PRO A 901 -56.52 10.28 -29.20
C PRO A 901 -57.19 9.02 -28.58
N ASP A 902 -58.52 9.08 -28.46
CA ASP A 902 -59.56 8.06 -28.15
C ASP A 902 -59.40 7.15 -26.90
N GLU A 903 -59.71 7.74 -25.74
CA GLU A 903 -59.42 7.18 -24.41
C GLU A 903 -60.50 6.26 -23.82
N ASN A 904 -61.72 6.17 -24.39
CA ASN A 904 -62.85 5.51 -23.71
C ASN A 904 -62.82 3.97 -23.76
N THR A 905 -62.54 3.37 -24.93
CA THR A 905 -62.39 1.90 -25.03
C THR A 905 -61.13 1.43 -24.32
N VAL A 906 -60.07 2.25 -24.40
CA VAL A 906 -58.84 2.16 -23.59
C VAL A 906 -59.19 2.08 -22.11
N ARG A 907 -59.90 3.07 -21.55
CA ARG A 907 -60.26 3.10 -20.13
C ARG A 907 -61.17 1.95 -19.70
N LEU A 908 -62.07 1.47 -20.56
CA LEU A 908 -62.91 0.32 -20.22
C LEU A 908 -62.07 -0.95 -19.99
N ILE A 909 -61.08 -1.22 -20.83
CA ILE A 909 -60.19 -2.38 -20.66
C ILE A 909 -59.17 -2.10 -19.54
N ALA A 910 -58.63 -0.88 -19.43
CA ALA A 910 -57.70 -0.50 -18.37
C ALA A 910 -58.33 -0.59 -16.97
N ASN A 911 -59.62 -0.26 -16.80
CA ASN A 911 -60.33 -0.44 -15.53
C ASN A 911 -60.44 -1.93 -15.15
N ILE A 912 -60.75 -2.82 -16.10
CA ILE A 912 -60.83 -4.28 -15.87
C ILE A 912 -59.45 -4.86 -15.50
N VAL A 913 -58.38 -4.33 -16.08
CA VAL A 913 -57.00 -4.67 -15.71
C VAL A 913 -56.65 -4.12 -14.32
N SER A 914 -56.99 -2.86 -14.04
CA SER A 914 -56.69 -2.10 -12.82
C SER A 914 -57.09 -2.84 -11.54
N ASP A 915 -58.33 -3.32 -11.48
CA ASP A 915 -58.84 -4.08 -10.32
C ASP A 915 -58.08 -5.39 -10.08
N VAL A 916 -57.46 -5.98 -11.12
CA VAL A 916 -56.71 -7.25 -11.01
C VAL A 916 -55.22 -7.02 -10.68
N ILE A 917 -54.62 -5.89 -11.09
CA ILE A 917 -53.21 -5.58 -10.83
C ILE A 917 -52.97 -4.62 -9.65
N LEU A 918 -54.03 -4.06 -9.07
CA LEU A 918 -53.99 -3.15 -7.91
C LEU A 918 -53.18 -1.84 -8.16
N LEU A 919 -53.22 -1.33 -9.39
CA LEU A 919 -52.75 0.01 -9.77
C LEU A 919 -53.95 0.88 -10.17
N SER A 920 -53.84 2.21 -10.05
CA SER A 920 -54.87 3.13 -10.53
C SER A 920 -55.05 3.00 -12.04
N ALA A 921 -56.29 3.03 -12.52
CA ALA A 921 -56.57 2.91 -13.96
C ALA A 921 -55.98 4.06 -14.80
N ASP A 922 -55.71 5.22 -14.18
CA ASP A 922 -55.03 6.35 -14.84
C ASP A 922 -53.49 6.19 -14.93
N ASP A 923 -52.90 5.20 -14.23
CA ASP A 923 -51.47 4.83 -14.32
C ASP A 923 -51.20 3.72 -15.36
N ILE A 924 -52.25 3.23 -16.05
CA ILE A 924 -52.19 2.11 -17.01
C ILE A 924 -52.21 2.65 -18.45
N ASP A 925 -51.04 2.65 -19.10
CA ASP A 925 -50.86 3.02 -20.50
C ASP A 925 -51.39 1.88 -21.40
N PRO A 926 -52.38 2.14 -22.28
CA PRO A 926 -52.95 1.11 -23.14
C PRO A 926 -51.98 0.52 -24.17
N TYR A 927 -50.92 1.24 -24.54
CA TYR A 927 -49.94 0.76 -25.51
C TYR A 927 -48.89 -0.14 -24.86
N VAL A 928 -48.68 -0.04 -23.54
CA VAL A 928 -47.71 -0.81 -22.76
C VAL A 928 -48.23 -2.23 -22.44
N PRO A 929 -47.37 -3.28 -22.56
CA PRO A 929 -47.72 -4.63 -22.16
C PRO A 929 -48.27 -4.77 -20.74
N LEU A 930 -49.38 -5.49 -20.59
CA LEU A 930 -49.94 -5.89 -19.30
C LEU A 930 -48.96 -6.76 -18.50
N ALA A 931 -48.11 -7.51 -19.18
CA ALA A 931 -47.00 -8.24 -18.56
C ALA A 931 -45.90 -7.32 -17.98
N ASP A 932 -45.67 -6.12 -18.55
CA ASP A 932 -44.76 -5.11 -17.98
C ASP A 932 -45.34 -4.53 -16.68
N TYR A 933 -46.68 -4.50 -16.55
CA TYR A 933 -47.41 -4.21 -15.31
C TYR A 933 -47.45 -5.39 -14.31
N GLY A 934 -46.87 -6.54 -14.67
CA GLY A 934 -46.78 -7.71 -13.78
C GLY A 934 -47.92 -8.71 -13.89
N VAL A 935 -48.79 -8.62 -14.90
CA VAL A 935 -49.77 -9.66 -15.22
C VAL A 935 -49.03 -10.94 -15.61
N ASP A 936 -49.08 -11.96 -14.76
CA ASP A 936 -48.57 -13.31 -15.02
C ASP A 936 -49.67 -14.26 -15.51
N SER A 937 -49.36 -15.53 -15.80
CA SER A 937 -50.33 -16.49 -16.35
C SER A 937 -51.51 -16.83 -15.41
N ILE A 938 -51.49 -16.45 -14.12
CA ILE A 938 -52.62 -16.60 -13.20
C ILE A 938 -53.50 -15.34 -13.26
N LEU A 939 -52.90 -14.15 -13.15
CA LEU A 939 -53.62 -12.89 -13.29
C LEU A 939 -54.20 -12.72 -14.69
N ALA A 940 -53.49 -13.17 -15.73
CA ALA A 940 -53.96 -13.22 -17.11
C ALA A 940 -55.19 -14.12 -17.25
N LEU A 941 -55.25 -15.25 -16.55
CA LEU A 941 -56.43 -16.13 -16.53
C LEU A 941 -57.62 -15.40 -15.91
N SER A 942 -57.45 -14.71 -14.79
CA SER A 942 -58.52 -13.90 -14.18
C SER A 942 -58.95 -12.71 -15.05
N ILE A 943 -58.03 -12.03 -15.74
CA ILE A 943 -58.38 -10.97 -16.70
C ILE A 943 -59.10 -11.57 -17.90
N VAL A 944 -58.68 -12.72 -18.45
CA VAL A 944 -59.40 -13.43 -19.52
C VAL A 944 -60.79 -13.89 -19.08
N GLU A 945 -60.97 -14.25 -17.81
CA GLU A 945 -62.26 -14.65 -17.23
C GLU A 945 -63.21 -13.44 -17.03
N GLN A 946 -62.68 -12.29 -16.58
CA GLN A 946 -63.44 -11.03 -16.53
C GLN A 946 -63.73 -10.43 -17.92
N LEU A 947 -62.78 -10.53 -18.87
CA LEU A 947 -63.01 -10.21 -20.27
C LEU A 947 -64.03 -11.17 -20.90
N SER A 948 -64.07 -12.45 -20.49
CA SER A 948 -65.05 -13.42 -20.99
C SER A 948 -66.46 -13.20 -20.46
N THR A 949 -66.61 -12.68 -19.23
CA THR A 949 -67.93 -12.26 -18.70
C THR A 949 -68.40 -10.92 -19.30
N THR A 950 -67.48 -10.06 -19.75
CA THR A 950 -67.79 -8.73 -20.29
C THR A 950 -67.97 -8.71 -21.83
N PHE A 951 -67.14 -9.46 -22.56
CA PHE A 951 -67.07 -9.47 -24.03
C PHE A 951 -67.40 -10.85 -24.66
N GLY A 952 -67.82 -11.83 -23.86
CA GLY A 952 -68.07 -13.20 -24.30
C GLY A 952 -66.79 -14.05 -24.34
N VAL A 953 -66.95 -15.38 -24.37
CA VAL A 953 -65.87 -16.37 -24.16
C VAL A 953 -64.64 -16.12 -25.04
N GLN A 954 -63.50 -15.83 -24.41
CA GLN A 954 -62.20 -15.61 -25.05
C GLN A 954 -61.32 -16.87 -24.98
N PRO A 955 -60.35 -17.04 -25.89
CA PRO A 955 -59.34 -18.09 -25.78
C PRO A 955 -58.39 -17.82 -24.59
N ALA A 956 -57.97 -18.89 -23.91
CA ALA A 956 -57.16 -18.78 -22.68
C ALA A 956 -55.79 -18.10 -22.86
N ASP A 957 -55.24 -18.11 -24.08
CA ASP A 957 -53.96 -17.51 -24.45
C ASP A 957 -54.10 -16.13 -25.13
N LEU A 958 -55.28 -15.49 -25.04
CA LEU A 958 -55.55 -14.19 -25.67
C LEU A 958 -54.48 -13.15 -25.31
N LEU A 959 -54.19 -12.97 -24.01
CA LEU A 959 -53.27 -11.94 -23.51
C LEU A 959 -51.78 -12.26 -23.78
N GLU A 960 -51.41 -13.52 -24.00
CA GLU A 960 -50.04 -13.88 -24.39
C GLU A 960 -49.79 -13.62 -25.88
N ARG A 961 -50.79 -13.86 -26.74
CA ARG A 961 -50.74 -13.52 -28.17
C ARG A 961 -50.74 -12.01 -28.43
N HIS A 962 -51.16 -11.24 -27.43
CA HIS A 962 -51.53 -9.84 -27.55
C HIS A 962 -51.23 -9.09 -26.24
N PRO A 963 -49.97 -8.66 -26.02
CA PRO A 963 -49.52 -8.38 -24.67
C PRO A 963 -49.98 -7.03 -24.07
N SER A 964 -50.45 -6.06 -24.87
CA SER A 964 -50.97 -4.75 -24.40
C SER A 964 -52.40 -4.50 -24.86
N ILE A 965 -53.09 -3.52 -24.25
CA ILE A 965 -54.47 -3.14 -24.60
C ILE A 965 -54.58 -2.75 -26.09
N ALA A 966 -53.53 -2.10 -26.64
CA ALA A 966 -53.42 -1.80 -28.07
C ALA A 966 -52.79 -2.93 -28.91
N ALA A 967 -52.01 -3.84 -28.32
CA ALA A 967 -51.47 -5.01 -29.02
C ALA A 967 -52.46 -6.19 -29.09
N LEU A 968 -53.59 -6.14 -28.38
CA LEU A 968 -54.86 -6.87 -28.66
C LEU A 968 -55.43 -6.63 -30.06
N VAL A 969 -54.70 -5.87 -30.88
CA VAL A 969 -55.02 -5.52 -32.26
C VAL A 969 -53.92 -6.02 -33.28
N SER A 970 -52.98 -6.96 -32.94
CA SER A 970 -51.78 -7.36 -33.77
C SER A 970 -51.45 -8.88 -34.07
N GLN A 971 -50.41 -9.51 -33.45
CA GLN A 971 -49.83 -10.91 -33.58
C GLN A 971 -48.68 -11.27 -34.61
N LEU A 972 -48.03 -12.46 -34.39
CA LEU A 972 -47.35 -13.46 -35.32
C LEU A 972 -45.79 -13.41 -35.74
N CYS A 973 -44.92 -14.39 -35.30
CA CYS A 973 -43.71 -15.11 -35.94
C CYS A 973 -42.14 -14.93 -35.60
N PRO A 974 -41.19 -15.95 -35.82
CA PRO A 974 -39.75 -16.03 -35.28
C PRO A 974 -38.50 -16.68 -36.10
N GLY A 975 -37.22 -16.84 -35.54
CA GLY A 975 -35.92 -17.42 -36.16
C GLY A 975 -34.60 -17.77 -35.27
N ALA A 976 -33.38 -18.25 -35.78
CA ALA A 976 -32.16 -18.81 -35.01
C ALA A 976 -30.65 -18.94 -35.64
N PRO A 977 -29.49 -19.28 -34.89
CA PRO A 977 -27.98 -19.24 -35.27
C PRO A 977 -26.90 -20.36 -34.80
N VAL A 978 -25.50 -20.19 -34.86
CA VAL A 978 -24.28 -20.77 -34.05
C VAL A 978 -22.73 -21.02 -34.60
N PRO A 979 -21.75 -21.95 -34.18
CA PRO A 979 -20.26 -21.69 -33.81
C PRO A 979 -19.01 -22.69 -34.14
N SER A 980 -17.68 -22.45 -33.77
CA SER A 980 -16.44 -23.41 -33.75
C SER A 980 -14.99 -22.91 -33.19
N THR A 981 -13.94 -23.75 -32.78
CA THR A 981 -12.60 -23.39 -32.06
C THR A 981 -11.19 -24.27 -32.21
N PRO A 982 -10.16 -24.56 -31.27
CA PRO A 982 -8.61 -24.50 -31.46
C PRO A 982 -7.53 -25.54 -30.77
N GLU A 983 -6.13 -25.35 -30.81
CA GLU A 983 -4.95 -26.12 -30.14
C GLU A 983 -3.49 -25.40 -30.23
N SER A 984 -2.19 -25.71 -29.82
CA SER A 984 -1.22 -26.50 -28.88
C SER A 984 0.32 -25.98 -29.02
N GLY A 985 1.58 -26.28 -28.47
CA GLY A 985 2.48 -27.13 -27.53
C GLY A 985 4.04 -26.66 -27.58
N MET A 986 5.27 -27.07 -27.03
CA MET A 986 6.02 -27.98 -26.03
C MET A 986 7.61 -27.64 -25.78
N PRO A 987 8.47 -28.18 -24.80
CA PRO A 987 9.82 -27.61 -24.30
C PRO A 987 11.18 -28.51 -24.00
N PRO A 988 12.17 -28.40 -22.97
CA PRO A 988 13.73 -28.48 -23.07
C PRO A 988 14.71 -29.25 -22.00
N GLU A 989 16.09 -29.07 -21.89
CA GLU A 989 17.15 -29.80 -21.01
C GLU A 989 18.37 -29.00 -20.25
N ALA A 990 19.57 -29.57 -19.86
CA ALA A 990 20.42 -29.39 -18.58
C ALA A 990 21.88 -28.64 -18.49
N PRO A 991 22.62 -28.47 -17.31
CA PRO A 991 23.63 -27.36 -17.00
C PRO A 991 25.18 -27.59 -16.66
N LEU A 992 25.94 -26.52 -16.25
CA LEU A 992 27.46 -26.35 -16.17
C LEU A 992 28.13 -25.82 -14.82
N SER A 993 29.42 -25.38 -14.80
CA SER A 993 30.40 -25.19 -13.65
C SER A 993 30.62 -23.79 -12.99
N THR A 994 31.18 -23.73 -11.76
CA THR A 994 31.12 -22.60 -10.77
C THR A 994 31.53 -21.18 -11.17
N LEU A 995 32.75 -20.92 -11.66
CA LEU A 995 33.15 -19.57 -12.12
C LEU A 995 32.23 -19.00 -13.23
N VAL A 996 31.40 -19.87 -13.80
CA VAL A 996 30.43 -19.63 -14.87
C VAL A 996 28.98 -19.95 -14.41
N THR A 997 28.74 -20.54 -13.22
CA THR A 997 27.36 -20.77 -12.71
C THR A 997 26.71 -19.50 -12.26
N ASP A 998 27.51 -18.61 -11.71
CA ASP A 998 27.11 -17.38 -11.04
C ASP A 998 27.11 -16.18 -12.01
N HIS A 999 27.31 -16.43 -13.30
CA HIS A 999 27.21 -15.43 -14.35
C HIS A 999 26.43 -16.01 -15.54
N VAL A 1000 25.11 -15.89 -15.48
CA VAL A 1000 24.17 -16.36 -16.51
C VAL A 1000 23.61 -15.17 -17.27
N VAL A 1001 23.67 -15.20 -18.61
CA VAL A 1001 23.08 -14.17 -19.49
C VAL A 1001 22.27 -14.87 -20.58
N GLY A 1002 21.02 -14.43 -20.77
CA GLY A 1002 20.09 -15.04 -21.74
C GLY A 1002 19.77 -16.51 -21.45
N GLY A 1003 19.93 -16.96 -20.20
CA GLY A 1003 19.83 -18.36 -19.79
C GLY A 1003 21.08 -19.21 -20.09
N GLN A 1004 22.18 -18.61 -20.57
CA GLN A 1004 23.45 -19.29 -20.83
C GLN A 1004 24.51 -18.92 -19.78
N ARG A 1005 25.21 -19.93 -19.28
CA ARG A 1005 26.41 -19.78 -18.44
C ARG A 1005 27.58 -19.34 -19.33
N ILE A 1006 28.07 -18.11 -19.15
CA ILE A 1006 29.24 -17.54 -19.84
C ILE A 1006 30.13 -16.83 -18.82
N ALA A 1007 31.45 -16.76 -19.03
CA ALA A 1007 32.31 -15.93 -18.19
C ALA A 1007 32.17 -14.44 -18.58
N PRO A 1008 32.28 -13.50 -17.63
CA PRO A 1008 32.14 -12.07 -17.90
C PRO A 1008 33.27 -11.55 -18.81
N GLY A 1009 32.97 -10.57 -19.65
CA GLY A 1009 33.98 -9.92 -20.51
C GLY A 1009 35.15 -9.33 -19.72
N ALA A 1010 34.89 -8.90 -18.48
CA ALA A 1010 35.87 -8.48 -17.49
C ALA A 1010 37.01 -9.48 -17.22
N TYR A 1011 36.75 -10.79 -17.34
CA TYR A 1011 37.76 -11.83 -17.07
C TYR A 1011 38.99 -11.69 -17.98
N ALA A 1012 38.77 -11.37 -19.27
CA ALA A 1012 39.85 -11.16 -20.23
C ALA A 1012 40.75 -9.96 -19.87
N LEU A 1013 40.15 -8.88 -19.32
CA LEU A 1013 40.87 -7.67 -18.93
C LEU A 1013 41.76 -7.92 -17.70
N SER A 1014 41.22 -8.63 -16.70
CA SER A 1014 41.97 -9.01 -15.51
C SER A 1014 43.08 -10.02 -15.82
N TRP A 1015 42.76 -11.08 -16.58
CA TRP A 1015 43.73 -12.10 -16.96
C TRP A 1015 44.91 -11.49 -17.73
N MET A 1016 44.64 -10.60 -18.70
CA MET A 1016 45.72 -9.94 -19.44
C MET A 1016 46.55 -9.00 -18.57
N THR A 1017 45.91 -8.13 -17.75
CA THR A 1017 46.66 -7.18 -16.89
C THR A 1017 47.50 -7.91 -15.83
N GLN A 1018 46.99 -9.00 -15.24
CA GLN A 1018 47.72 -9.82 -14.27
C GLN A 1018 48.86 -10.64 -14.90
N THR A 1019 48.66 -11.23 -16.08
CA THR A 1019 49.68 -12.09 -16.72
C THR A 1019 50.82 -11.28 -17.36
N SER A 1020 50.53 -10.10 -17.91
CA SER A 1020 51.52 -9.25 -18.60
C SER A 1020 52.10 -8.12 -17.75
N GLY A 1021 51.44 -7.74 -16.65
CA GLY A 1021 51.74 -6.53 -15.89
C GLY A 1021 51.29 -5.23 -16.57
N ALA A 1022 50.49 -5.31 -17.64
CA ALA A 1022 50.05 -4.15 -18.42
C ALA A 1022 49.28 -3.13 -17.57
N ARG A 1023 49.55 -1.85 -17.86
CA ARG A 1023 48.93 -0.67 -17.23
C ARG A 1023 47.92 0.01 -18.14
N GLN A 1024 48.01 -0.24 -19.44
CA GLN A 1024 47.03 0.19 -20.43
C GLN A 1024 46.68 -0.99 -21.33
N LEU A 1025 45.40 -1.18 -21.64
CA LEU A 1025 44.93 -2.06 -22.72
C LEU A 1025 44.13 -1.20 -23.71
N SER A 1026 44.32 -1.38 -25.01
CA SER A 1026 43.62 -0.63 -26.04
C SER A 1026 43.06 -1.54 -27.14
N ASN A 1027 42.04 -1.04 -27.85
CA ASN A 1027 41.39 -1.73 -28.97
C ASN A 1027 40.92 -3.16 -28.64
N VAL A 1028 40.50 -3.42 -27.39
CA VAL A 1028 40.11 -4.75 -26.93
C VAL A 1028 38.75 -5.12 -27.54
N ARG A 1029 38.66 -6.31 -28.12
CA ARG A 1029 37.47 -6.82 -28.82
C ARG A 1029 37.12 -8.22 -28.33
N TRP A 1030 35.87 -8.39 -27.88
CA TRP A 1030 35.29 -9.69 -27.61
C TRP A 1030 34.59 -10.17 -28.86
N HIS A 1031 35.12 -11.23 -29.47
CA HIS A 1031 34.58 -11.81 -30.71
C HIS A 1031 33.50 -12.84 -30.42
N ARG A 1032 33.67 -13.64 -29.35
CA ARG A 1032 32.73 -14.70 -28.95
C ARG A 1032 32.72 -14.89 -27.41
N PRO A 1033 31.58 -15.23 -26.78
CA PRO A 1033 31.50 -15.45 -25.33
C PRO A 1033 32.36 -16.63 -24.84
N MET A 1034 32.96 -16.50 -23.66
CA MET A 1034 33.78 -17.53 -23.04
C MET A 1034 32.92 -18.54 -22.26
N VAL A 1035 32.38 -19.55 -22.93
CA VAL A 1035 31.44 -20.53 -22.34
C VAL A 1035 32.13 -21.56 -21.41
N ARG A 1036 33.39 -21.93 -21.69
CA ARG A 1036 34.18 -22.87 -20.87
C ARG A 1036 35.58 -22.31 -20.63
N LEU A 1037 35.84 -21.83 -19.40
CA LEU A 1037 37.13 -21.22 -19.03
C LEU A 1037 38.32 -22.17 -19.21
N GLY A 1038 38.16 -23.46 -18.90
CA GLY A 1038 39.21 -24.47 -19.10
C GLY A 1038 39.54 -24.80 -20.56
N ASP A 1039 38.76 -24.29 -21.53
CA ASP A 1039 39.08 -24.40 -22.95
C ASP A 1039 39.87 -23.19 -23.48
N ALA A 1040 40.08 -22.12 -22.69
CA ALA A 1040 40.71 -20.89 -23.15
C ALA A 1040 42.24 -20.86 -22.96
N GLN A 1041 42.96 -20.28 -23.92
CA GLN A 1041 44.40 -19.98 -23.87
C GLN A 1041 44.65 -18.49 -24.16
N LEU A 1042 45.52 -17.84 -23.40
CA LEU A 1042 45.98 -16.45 -23.60
C LEU A 1042 47.40 -16.43 -24.19
N ASP A 1043 47.55 -15.84 -25.36
CA ASP A 1043 48.83 -15.59 -26.03
C ASP A 1043 49.08 -14.08 -26.14
N TYR A 1044 50.32 -13.61 -25.89
CA TYR A 1044 50.68 -12.19 -26.01
C TYR A 1044 52.14 -11.98 -26.41
N ALA A 1045 52.38 -11.01 -27.30
CA ALA A 1045 53.70 -10.61 -27.79
C ALA A 1045 53.63 -9.22 -28.47
N GLU A 1046 54.76 -8.51 -28.56
CA GLU A 1046 54.92 -7.27 -29.36
C GLU A 1046 53.83 -6.20 -29.12
N GLY A 1047 53.32 -6.08 -27.89
CA GLY A 1047 52.25 -5.12 -27.55
C GLY A 1047 50.83 -5.55 -27.96
N LYS A 1048 50.63 -6.81 -28.36
CA LYS A 1048 49.32 -7.38 -28.74
C LYS A 1048 49.02 -8.68 -27.99
N PHE A 1049 47.74 -8.98 -27.80
CA PHE A 1049 47.28 -10.22 -27.17
C PHE A 1049 46.04 -10.81 -27.84
N THR A 1050 45.88 -12.13 -27.72
CA THR A 1050 44.73 -12.90 -28.20
C THR A 1050 44.37 -13.98 -27.19
N ILE A 1051 43.08 -14.21 -27.00
CA ILE A 1051 42.54 -15.35 -26.25
C ILE A 1051 41.84 -16.27 -27.23
N LEU A 1052 42.27 -17.52 -27.31
CA LEU A 1052 41.75 -18.56 -28.20
C LEU A 1052 41.00 -19.63 -27.39
N ASP A 1053 39.96 -20.23 -27.98
CA ASP A 1053 39.46 -21.54 -27.57
C ASP A 1053 40.37 -22.61 -28.19
N HIS A 1054 41.16 -23.31 -27.37
CA HIS A 1054 42.11 -24.32 -27.85
C HIS A 1054 41.43 -25.55 -28.48
N ARG A 1055 40.15 -25.78 -28.18
CA ARG A 1055 39.37 -26.93 -28.63
C ARG A 1055 38.67 -26.68 -29.97
N SER A 1056 38.27 -25.44 -30.26
CA SER A 1056 37.65 -25.05 -31.54
C SER A 1056 38.57 -24.24 -32.47
N GLY A 1057 39.68 -23.71 -31.96
CA GLY A 1057 40.57 -22.81 -32.69
C GLY A 1057 40.00 -21.40 -32.90
N HIS A 1058 38.86 -21.07 -32.29
CA HIS A 1058 38.19 -19.78 -32.46
C HIS A 1058 38.80 -18.69 -31.58
N LEU A 1059 38.90 -17.48 -32.14
CA LEU A 1059 39.26 -16.27 -31.40
C LEU A 1059 38.10 -15.86 -30.48
N LEU A 1060 38.38 -15.73 -29.19
CA LEU A 1060 37.43 -15.30 -28.16
C LEU A 1060 37.58 -13.80 -27.88
N CYS A 1061 38.82 -13.34 -27.67
CA CYS A 1061 39.15 -11.95 -27.38
C CYS A 1061 40.49 -11.56 -28.05
N SER A 1062 40.67 -10.28 -28.38
CA SER A 1062 41.94 -9.74 -28.87
C SER A 1062 42.12 -8.28 -28.48
N GLY A 1063 43.35 -7.82 -28.28
CA GLY A 1063 43.61 -6.40 -28.07
C GLY A 1063 45.09 -6.03 -28.11
N GLU A 1064 45.38 -4.81 -27.71
CA GLU A 1064 46.71 -4.23 -27.61
C GLU A 1064 47.02 -3.87 -26.15
N TYR A 1065 48.29 -3.85 -25.75
CA TYR A 1065 48.71 -3.63 -24.37
C TYR A 1065 49.98 -2.78 -24.28
N ASP A 1066 50.06 -1.97 -23.22
CA ASP A 1066 51.26 -1.22 -22.85
C ASP A 1066 51.53 -1.33 -21.34
N LEU A 1067 52.81 -1.35 -20.98
CA LEU A 1067 53.32 -1.36 -19.62
C LEU A 1067 53.54 0.06 -19.06
N SER A 1068 53.53 1.09 -19.94
CA SER A 1068 53.74 2.48 -19.54
C SER A 1068 52.62 3.02 -18.64
N LEU A 1069 52.97 3.96 -17.75
CA LEU A 1069 52.00 4.57 -16.84
C LEU A 1069 50.97 5.41 -17.63
N PRO A 1070 49.66 5.27 -17.33
CA PRO A 1070 48.62 6.00 -18.03
C PRO A 1070 48.69 7.52 -17.80
N PRO A 1071 48.23 8.34 -18.76
CA PRO A 1071 48.10 9.79 -18.58
C PRO A 1071 47.08 10.12 -17.50
N ALA A 1072 47.23 11.27 -16.84
CA ALA A 1072 46.41 11.66 -15.69
C ALA A 1072 44.89 11.63 -16.01
N PRO A 1073 44.05 11.08 -15.10
CA PRO A 1073 42.62 10.88 -15.36
C PRO A 1073 41.86 12.21 -15.40
N ALA A 1074 40.83 12.27 -16.23
CA ALA A 1074 39.93 13.41 -16.32
C ALA A 1074 39.14 13.64 -14.99
N PRO A 1075 38.77 14.90 -14.68
CA PRO A 1075 37.83 15.19 -13.61
C PRO A 1075 36.44 14.61 -13.92
N LEU A 1076 35.72 14.20 -12.89
CA LEU A 1076 34.33 13.76 -13.03
C LEU A 1076 33.38 14.94 -13.25
N LYS A 1077 32.20 14.64 -13.77
CA LYS A 1077 31.01 15.49 -13.64
C LYS A 1077 30.24 15.05 -12.38
N PRO A 1078 29.60 15.97 -11.64
CA PRO A 1078 28.71 15.60 -10.54
C PRO A 1078 27.41 14.99 -11.08
N LEU A 1079 26.77 14.14 -10.27
CA LEU A 1079 25.51 13.49 -10.62
C LEU A 1079 24.36 14.52 -10.78
N PRO A 1080 23.41 14.29 -11.71
CA PRO A 1080 22.18 15.09 -11.79
C PRO A 1080 21.30 14.93 -10.54
N SER A 1081 20.55 15.98 -10.18
CA SER A 1081 19.59 15.92 -9.06
C SER A 1081 18.43 14.94 -9.28
N SER A 1082 18.10 14.60 -10.54
CA SER A 1082 17.02 13.69 -10.93
C SER A 1082 17.42 12.20 -10.91
N THR A 1083 18.25 11.78 -9.94
CA THR A 1083 18.89 10.47 -9.94
C THR A 1083 18.12 9.45 -9.10
N CYS A 1084 17.67 8.36 -9.72
CA CYS A 1084 16.95 7.27 -9.07
C CYS A 1084 17.93 6.34 -8.34
N LEU A 1085 17.79 6.20 -7.01
CA LEU A 1085 18.70 5.39 -6.20
C LEU A 1085 18.08 4.03 -5.86
N LEU A 1086 18.83 2.97 -6.14
CA LEU A 1086 18.47 1.56 -6.02
C LEU A 1086 19.42 0.86 -5.05
N ASP A 1087 18.90 0.01 -4.17
CA ASP A 1087 19.71 -0.91 -3.38
C ASP A 1087 20.10 -2.16 -4.19
N SER A 1088 21.12 -2.89 -3.71
CA SER A 1088 21.59 -4.17 -4.27
C SER A 1088 20.46 -5.14 -4.65
N THR A 1089 19.47 -5.35 -3.77
CA THR A 1089 18.38 -6.33 -4.02
C THR A 1089 17.51 -5.86 -5.19
N THR A 1090 17.13 -4.59 -5.20
CA THR A 1090 16.37 -3.96 -6.28
C THR A 1090 17.13 -4.01 -7.61
N VAL A 1091 18.46 -3.83 -7.59
CA VAL A 1091 19.32 -3.93 -8.79
C VAL A 1091 19.31 -5.36 -9.35
N TYR A 1092 19.61 -6.37 -8.55
CA TYR A 1092 19.70 -7.76 -9.04
C TYR A 1092 18.34 -8.37 -9.41
N GLN A 1093 17.24 -7.94 -8.77
CA GLN A 1093 15.88 -8.30 -9.22
C GLN A 1093 15.55 -7.73 -10.61
N ARG A 1094 15.99 -6.50 -10.92
CA ARG A 1094 15.84 -5.92 -12.27
C ARG A 1094 16.72 -6.63 -13.29
N PHE A 1095 17.92 -7.06 -12.92
CA PHE A 1095 18.79 -7.82 -13.82
C PHE A 1095 18.22 -9.21 -14.15
N ALA A 1096 17.71 -9.94 -13.15
CA ALA A 1096 17.05 -11.23 -13.38
C ALA A 1096 15.83 -11.12 -14.30
N SER A 1097 14.98 -10.09 -14.13
CA SER A 1097 13.82 -9.87 -15.02
C SER A 1097 14.17 -9.47 -16.47
N LEU A 1098 15.44 -9.11 -16.72
CA LEU A 1098 16.01 -8.85 -18.05
C LEU A 1098 16.83 -10.03 -18.58
N GLY A 1099 16.94 -11.13 -17.83
CA GLY A 1099 17.70 -12.33 -18.21
C GLY A 1099 19.20 -12.25 -17.93
N TYR A 1100 19.63 -11.52 -16.90
CA TYR A 1100 20.97 -11.60 -16.34
C TYR A 1100 20.89 -12.14 -14.89
N ASP A 1101 21.14 -13.42 -14.70
CA ASP A 1101 21.07 -14.08 -13.39
C ASP A 1101 22.48 -14.16 -12.78
N TYR A 1102 22.85 -13.14 -12.01
CA TYR A 1102 24.12 -13.06 -11.28
C TYR A 1102 24.02 -13.78 -9.93
N GLY A 1103 24.93 -14.73 -9.68
CA GLY A 1103 25.14 -15.37 -8.38
C GLY A 1103 26.04 -14.53 -7.46
N PRO A 1104 26.20 -14.92 -6.17
CA PRO A 1104 26.75 -14.05 -5.12
C PRO A 1104 28.11 -13.41 -5.42
N LEU A 1105 29.00 -14.10 -6.15
CA LEU A 1105 30.32 -13.56 -6.53
C LEU A 1105 30.21 -12.29 -7.41
N TYR A 1106 29.18 -12.19 -8.25
CA TYR A 1106 28.97 -11.09 -9.20
C TYR A 1106 27.91 -10.09 -8.72
N GLN A 1107 27.44 -10.21 -7.47
CA GLN A 1107 26.51 -9.25 -6.85
C GLN A 1107 27.23 -8.10 -6.13
N GLY A 1108 28.28 -7.53 -6.75
CA GLY A 1108 29.16 -6.55 -6.11
C GLY A 1108 28.59 -5.14 -5.97
N ILE A 1109 27.51 -4.77 -6.68
CA ILE A 1109 26.80 -3.50 -6.47
C ILE A 1109 26.07 -3.58 -5.11
N ALA A 1110 26.50 -2.75 -4.16
CA ALA A 1110 25.78 -2.55 -2.90
C ALA A 1110 24.64 -1.53 -3.06
N ILE A 1111 24.87 -0.45 -3.82
CA ILE A 1111 23.94 0.65 -4.10
C ILE A 1111 24.22 1.14 -5.52
N ALA A 1112 23.18 1.52 -6.28
CA ALA A 1112 23.34 2.20 -7.57
C ALA A 1112 22.46 3.45 -7.66
N CYS A 1113 23.07 4.59 -7.99
CA CYS A 1113 22.40 5.84 -8.31
C CYS A 1113 22.31 5.97 -9.85
N VAL A 1114 21.13 6.18 -10.42
CA VAL A 1114 20.87 6.10 -11.88
C VAL A 1114 20.11 7.32 -12.39
N GLY A 1115 20.77 8.18 -13.16
CA GLY A 1115 20.19 9.30 -13.89
C GLY A 1115 19.80 8.95 -15.34
N GLN A 1116 19.65 9.96 -16.21
CA GLN A 1116 19.32 9.73 -17.63
C GLN A 1116 20.53 9.31 -18.48
N ASP A 1117 21.69 9.91 -18.20
CA ASP A 1117 22.96 9.76 -18.92
C ASP A 1117 24.12 9.32 -18.01
N GLN A 1118 23.98 9.42 -16.69
CA GLN A 1118 25.04 9.14 -15.71
C GLN A 1118 24.52 8.25 -14.58
N GLY A 1119 25.38 7.39 -14.04
CA GLY A 1119 25.09 6.58 -12.87
C GLY A 1119 26.33 6.29 -12.02
N LEU A 1120 26.12 6.02 -10.75
CA LEU A 1120 27.15 5.73 -9.76
C LEU A 1120 26.84 4.41 -9.05
N GLY A 1121 27.61 3.38 -9.32
CA GLY A 1121 27.62 2.15 -8.54
C GLY A 1121 28.55 2.28 -7.34
N ILE A 1122 28.04 2.07 -6.12
CA ILE A 1122 28.86 1.82 -4.93
C ILE A 1122 29.08 0.31 -4.90
N LEU A 1123 30.31 -0.10 -5.21
CA LEU A 1123 30.72 -1.49 -5.37
C LEU A 1123 31.49 -1.97 -4.14
N VAL A 1124 31.39 -3.24 -3.80
CA VAL A 1124 32.26 -3.90 -2.81
C VAL A 1124 33.19 -4.87 -3.52
N THR A 1125 34.50 -4.74 -3.28
CA THR A 1125 35.51 -5.66 -3.82
C THR A 1125 35.40 -7.01 -3.09
N PRO A 1126 35.28 -8.16 -3.76
CA PRO A 1126 35.11 -9.44 -3.06
C PRO A 1126 36.32 -9.80 -2.20
N GLU A 1127 36.08 -10.41 -1.03
CA GLU A 1127 37.15 -10.78 -0.09
C GLU A 1127 38.07 -11.88 -0.64
N ASN A 1128 37.49 -12.85 -1.37
CA ASN A 1128 38.19 -14.04 -1.86
C ASN A 1128 38.45 -13.96 -3.37
N CYS A 1129 39.39 -13.13 -3.78
CA CYS A 1129 39.74 -12.93 -5.20
C CYS A 1129 41.00 -13.71 -5.61
N GLU A 1130 40.90 -14.52 -6.67
CA GLU A 1130 42.05 -15.18 -7.32
C GLU A 1130 42.94 -14.19 -8.11
N GLN A 1131 42.39 -13.02 -8.46
CA GLN A 1131 43.01 -12.06 -9.37
C GLN A 1131 43.14 -10.67 -8.75
N ALA A 1132 44.28 -10.01 -9.01
CA ALA A 1132 44.67 -8.75 -8.36
C ALA A 1132 43.80 -7.55 -8.75
N LEU A 1133 43.15 -7.62 -9.92
CA LEU A 1133 42.10 -6.69 -10.35
C LEU A 1133 40.82 -7.51 -10.56
N PRO A 1134 39.93 -7.67 -9.56
CA PRO A 1134 38.91 -8.72 -9.61
C PRO A 1134 37.91 -8.57 -10.78
N PRO A 1135 37.68 -9.62 -11.60
CA PRO A 1135 36.70 -9.58 -12.69
C PRO A 1135 35.31 -9.17 -12.21
N ALA A 1136 34.88 -9.66 -11.05
CA ALA A 1136 33.59 -9.32 -10.45
C ALA A 1136 33.47 -7.83 -10.07
N LEU A 1137 34.56 -7.15 -9.71
CA LEU A 1137 34.55 -5.71 -9.43
C LEU A 1137 34.38 -4.91 -10.73
N ILE A 1138 35.11 -5.27 -11.79
CA ILE A 1138 34.95 -4.66 -13.11
C ILE A 1138 33.52 -4.91 -13.62
N ASP A 1139 33.04 -6.16 -13.52
CA ASP A 1139 31.71 -6.53 -14.02
C ASP A 1139 30.59 -5.80 -13.26
N SER A 1140 30.69 -5.70 -11.93
CA SER A 1140 29.74 -4.92 -11.11
C SER A 1140 29.69 -3.44 -11.49
N GLY A 1141 30.79 -2.87 -11.99
CA GLY A 1141 30.78 -1.53 -12.57
C GLY A 1141 30.13 -1.48 -13.95
N LEU A 1142 30.45 -2.43 -14.84
CA LEU A 1142 29.82 -2.56 -16.16
C LEU A 1142 28.30 -2.76 -16.06
N GLN A 1143 27.83 -3.54 -15.09
CA GLN A 1143 26.42 -3.75 -14.75
C GLN A 1143 25.66 -2.42 -14.51
N THR A 1144 26.33 -1.37 -14.02
CA THR A 1144 25.73 -0.03 -13.86
C THR A 1144 25.21 0.54 -15.19
N SER A 1145 25.82 0.17 -16.33
CA SER A 1145 25.34 0.57 -17.66
C SER A 1145 24.03 -0.12 -18.09
N ILE A 1146 23.72 -1.31 -17.56
CA ILE A 1146 22.44 -2.00 -17.80
C ILE A 1146 21.30 -1.17 -17.21
N LEU A 1147 21.51 -0.58 -16.03
CA LEU A 1147 20.55 0.32 -15.38
C LEU A 1147 20.31 1.62 -16.18
N LEU A 1148 21.35 2.15 -16.83
CA LEU A 1148 21.22 3.32 -17.73
C LEU A 1148 20.49 2.96 -19.03
N ASN A 1149 20.61 1.71 -19.51
CA ASN A 1149 20.08 1.30 -20.81
C ASN A 1149 18.73 0.56 -20.78
N LEU A 1150 17.94 0.73 -19.71
CA LEU A 1150 16.60 0.15 -19.61
C LEU A 1150 15.67 0.62 -20.76
N PRO A 1151 14.88 -0.29 -21.37
CA PRO A 1151 14.10 0.03 -22.56
C PRO A 1151 12.86 0.87 -22.28
N ARG A 1152 12.40 1.61 -23.30
CA ARG A 1152 11.10 2.30 -23.28
C ARG A 1152 9.93 1.30 -23.43
N PRO A 1153 8.68 1.64 -23.03
CA PRO A 1153 7.58 0.68 -22.81
C PRO A 1153 6.96 -0.03 -24.03
N SER A 1154 7.72 -0.25 -25.12
CA SER A 1154 7.22 -0.84 -26.38
C SER A 1154 8.24 -1.73 -27.12
N GLY A 1155 9.45 -1.95 -26.56
CA GLY A 1155 10.49 -2.80 -27.18
C GLY A 1155 10.58 -4.20 -26.56
N LYS A 1156 10.98 -5.20 -27.36
CA LYS A 1156 11.46 -6.49 -26.82
C LYS A 1156 12.80 -6.28 -26.10
N THR A 1157 12.98 -6.93 -24.96
CA THR A 1157 14.24 -6.94 -24.21
C THR A 1157 15.25 -7.90 -24.83
N THR A 1158 16.28 -7.35 -25.47
CA THR A 1158 17.51 -8.06 -25.86
C THR A 1158 18.60 -7.84 -24.80
N GLN A 1159 19.49 -8.83 -24.64
CA GLN A 1159 20.64 -8.70 -23.73
C GLN A 1159 21.73 -7.84 -24.40
N MET A 1160 22.34 -6.97 -23.61
CA MET A 1160 23.41 -6.07 -24.03
C MET A 1160 24.75 -6.67 -23.60
N LEU A 1161 25.66 -6.93 -24.54
CA LEU A 1161 26.97 -7.52 -24.24
C LEU A 1161 28.13 -6.65 -24.76
N PRO A 1162 29.23 -6.53 -24.00
CA PRO A 1162 30.40 -5.77 -24.42
C PRO A 1162 31.11 -6.47 -25.59
N THR A 1163 31.34 -5.74 -26.68
CA THR A 1163 32.02 -6.25 -27.88
C THR A 1163 33.30 -5.48 -28.23
N HIS A 1164 33.41 -4.22 -27.81
CA HIS A 1164 34.61 -3.41 -28.03
C HIS A 1164 34.87 -2.47 -26.85
N LEU A 1165 36.10 -2.39 -26.36
CA LEU A 1165 36.58 -1.40 -25.41
C LEU A 1165 37.67 -0.54 -26.07
N GLY A 1166 37.51 0.78 -26.04
CA GLY A 1166 38.51 1.72 -26.54
C GLY A 1166 39.82 1.61 -25.77
N ASN A 1167 39.82 1.97 -24.48
CA ASN A 1167 40.98 1.81 -23.60
C ASN A 1167 40.58 1.44 -22.15
N LEU A 1168 41.38 0.60 -21.50
CA LEU A 1168 41.50 0.46 -20.05
C LEU A 1168 42.80 1.17 -19.62
N CYS A 1169 42.73 2.02 -18.59
CA CYS A 1169 43.91 2.60 -17.93
C CYS A 1169 43.89 2.25 -16.44
N LEU A 1170 44.98 1.66 -15.94
CA LEU A 1170 45.12 1.14 -14.56
C LEU A 1170 46.17 1.94 -13.77
N TYR A 1171 45.70 2.81 -12.89
CA TYR A 1171 46.51 3.68 -12.04
C TYR A 1171 46.90 2.95 -10.74
N ALA A 1172 45.92 2.39 -10.03
CA ALA A 1172 46.07 1.73 -8.74
C ALA A 1172 45.18 0.48 -8.63
N LEU A 1173 45.50 -0.42 -7.70
CA LEU A 1173 44.74 -1.66 -7.44
C LEU A 1173 43.79 -1.50 -6.24
N PRO A 1174 42.61 -2.13 -6.27
CA PRO A 1174 41.70 -2.23 -5.12
C PRO A 1174 42.27 -3.17 -4.05
N SER A 1175 41.78 -3.03 -2.82
CA SER A 1175 42.05 -3.93 -1.70
C SER A 1175 40.89 -4.94 -1.55
N PRO A 1176 41.12 -6.17 -1.06
CA PRO A 1176 40.02 -7.09 -0.74
C PRO A 1176 39.05 -6.46 0.27
N GLY A 1177 37.74 -6.59 0.02
CA GLY A 1177 36.69 -5.95 0.84
C GLY A 1177 36.52 -4.43 0.64
N GLU A 1178 37.34 -3.77 -0.18
CA GLU A 1178 37.30 -2.31 -0.34
C GLU A 1178 36.05 -1.83 -1.10
N THR A 1179 35.42 -0.78 -0.59
CA THR A 1179 34.33 -0.05 -1.27
C THR A 1179 34.89 0.84 -2.37
N VAL A 1180 34.41 0.64 -3.60
CA VAL A 1180 34.85 1.34 -4.81
C VAL A 1180 33.66 2.04 -5.47
N LEU A 1181 33.84 3.31 -5.82
CA LEU A 1181 32.88 4.11 -6.57
C LEU A 1181 33.11 3.90 -8.07
N CYS A 1182 32.11 3.37 -8.79
CA CYS A 1182 32.12 3.26 -10.24
C CYS A 1182 31.14 4.28 -10.85
N HIS A 1183 31.66 5.40 -11.35
CA HIS A 1183 30.87 6.35 -12.13
C HIS A 1183 30.82 5.88 -13.60
N ALA A 1184 29.62 5.60 -14.10
CA ALA A 1184 29.33 5.22 -15.48
C ALA A 1184 28.62 6.37 -16.22
N THR A 1185 29.10 6.69 -17.43
CA THR A 1185 28.56 7.76 -18.28
C THR A 1185 28.17 7.20 -19.64
N LEU A 1186 26.95 7.50 -20.09
CA LEU A 1186 26.49 7.23 -21.45
C LEU A 1186 27.12 8.23 -22.43
N VAL A 1187 27.86 7.72 -23.41
CA VAL A 1187 28.49 8.50 -24.49
C VAL A 1187 27.57 8.60 -25.72
N GLY A 1188 26.74 7.58 -25.98
CA GLY A 1188 25.77 7.59 -27.07
C GLY A 1188 24.98 6.27 -27.20
N ARG A 1189 23.89 6.30 -27.98
CA ARG A 1189 23.04 5.13 -28.28
C ARG A 1189 22.71 5.06 -29.79
N SER A 1190 22.51 3.85 -30.28
CA SER A 1190 21.91 3.52 -31.58
C SER A 1190 20.74 2.56 -31.36
N GLU A 1191 20.12 2.06 -32.45
CA GLU A 1191 19.03 1.06 -32.37
C GLU A 1191 19.51 -0.31 -31.84
N HIS A 1192 20.78 -0.63 -32.03
CA HIS A 1192 21.40 -1.94 -31.75
C HIS A 1192 22.57 -1.89 -30.75
N GLY A 1193 22.86 -0.72 -30.15
CA GLY A 1193 24.02 -0.60 -29.25
C GLY A 1193 24.09 0.70 -28.46
N ALA A 1194 24.97 0.72 -27.46
CA ALA A 1194 25.25 1.89 -26.65
C ALA A 1194 26.74 1.95 -26.25
N ARG A 1195 27.28 3.16 -26.16
CA ARG A 1195 28.67 3.44 -25.77
C ARG A 1195 28.74 4.10 -24.40
N PHE A 1196 29.68 3.66 -23.58
CA PHE A 1196 29.85 4.10 -22.19
C PHE A 1196 31.32 4.36 -21.84
N ASP A 1197 31.52 5.29 -20.91
CA ASP A 1197 32.78 5.49 -20.17
C ASP A 1197 32.56 5.14 -18.69
N PHE A 1198 33.58 4.63 -18.02
CA PHE A 1198 33.54 4.25 -16.60
C PHE A 1198 34.79 4.74 -15.86
N SER A 1199 34.63 5.22 -14.62
CA SER A 1199 35.72 5.59 -13.72
C SER A 1199 35.53 4.94 -12.36
N TYR A 1200 36.48 4.08 -11.97
CA TYR A 1200 36.51 3.35 -10.71
C TYR A 1200 37.45 4.07 -9.74
N ARG A 1201 36.96 4.44 -8.56
CA ARG A 1201 37.67 5.29 -7.60
C ARG A 1201 37.53 4.77 -6.17
N ARG A 1202 38.52 5.03 -5.33
CA ARG A 1202 38.38 4.92 -3.86
C ARG A 1202 37.43 6.01 -3.35
N LEU A 1203 36.93 5.85 -2.12
CA LEU A 1203 36.15 6.87 -1.42
C LEU A 1203 36.88 8.22 -1.25
N CYS A 1204 38.22 8.22 -1.22
CA CYS A 1204 39.04 9.44 -1.19
C CYS A 1204 39.20 10.14 -2.56
N GLY A 1205 38.50 9.69 -3.61
CA GLY A 1205 38.56 10.26 -4.96
C GLY A 1205 39.74 9.80 -5.82
N GLU A 1206 40.71 9.07 -5.26
CA GLU A 1206 41.80 8.42 -6.01
C GLU A 1206 41.23 7.48 -7.08
N VAL A 1207 41.71 7.59 -8.32
CA VAL A 1207 41.30 6.72 -9.42
C VAL A 1207 42.06 5.42 -9.37
N LEU A 1208 41.35 4.29 -9.35
CA LEU A 1208 41.92 2.96 -9.49
C LEU A 1208 42.13 2.65 -10.98
N PHE A 1209 41.06 2.69 -11.76
CA PHE A 1209 41.10 2.48 -13.21
C PHE A 1209 39.95 3.19 -13.95
N THR A 1210 40.13 3.37 -15.26
CA THR A 1210 39.11 3.92 -16.16
C THR A 1210 38.93 3.02 -17.38
N LEU A 1211 37.68 2.83 -17.82
CA LEU A 1211 37.32 2.17 -19.07
C LEU A 1211 36.71 3.23 -19.99
N THR A 1212 37.17 3.34 -21.23
CA THR A 1212 36.72 4.39 -22.15
C THR A 1212 36.25 3.83 -23.49
N ASN A 1213 35.18 4.40 -24.03
CA ASN A 1213 34.54 4.00 -25.28
C ASN A 1213 34.20 2.50 -25.31
N MET A 1214 33.58 2.01 -24.24
CA MET A 1214 33.03 0.65 -24.12
C MET A 1214 31.72 0.57 -24.93
N LEU A 1215 31.72 -0.20 -26.01
CA LEU A 1215 30.53 -0.52 -26.80
C LEU A 1215 29.91 -1.82 -26.30
N ALA A 1216 28.63 -1.75 -25.92
CA ALA A 1216 27.76 -2.91 -25.81
C ALA A 1216 26.75 -2.92 -26.97
N VAL A 1217 26.38 -4.11 -27.43
CA VAL A 1217 25.42 -4.32 -28.55
C VAL A 1217 24.33 -5.32 -28.18
N ASP A 1218 23.22 -5.31 -28.91
CA ASP A 1218 22.11 -6.24 -28.73
C ASP A 1218 22.46 -7.65 -29.25
N VAL A 1219 22.30 -8.64 -28.37
CA VAL A 1219 22.49 -10.06 -28.69
C VAL A 1219 21.23 -10.83 -28.32
N SER A 1220 20.76 -11.70 -29.22
CA SER A 1220 19.59 -12.53 -28.93
C SER A 1220 19.95 -13.73 -28.07
N ALA A 1221 19.00 -14.18 -27.25
CA ALA A 1221 19.12 -15.45 -26.52
C ALA A 1221 19.23 -16.68 -27.45
N GLU A 1222 19.05 -16.54 -28.76
CA GLU A 1222 19.30 -17.60 -29.74
C GLU A 1222 20.75 -17.58 -30.24
N GLN A 1223 21.29 -16.39 -30.55
CA GLN A 1223 22.70 -16.18 -30.92
C GLN A 1223 23.66 -16.56 -29.77
N LEU A 1224 23.25 -16.32 -28.51
CA LEU A 1224 23.96 -16.83 -27.34
C LEU A 1224 24.04 -18.36 -27.34
N ARG A 1225 22.90 -19.04 -27.52
CA ARG A 1225 22.83 -20.52 -27.49
C ARG A 1225 23.46 -21.19 -28.72
N ASN A 1226 23.50 -20.53 -29.87
CA ASN A 1226 24.13 -21.01 -31.11
C ASN A 1226 25.20 -20.01 -31.65
N PRO A 1227 26.38 -19.91 -31.02
CA PRO A 1227 27.46 -19.00 -31.45
C PRO A 1227 28.26 -19.54 -32.67
N MET A 1228 27.59 -20.27 -33.57
CA MET A 1228 28.19 -20.88 -34.78
C MET A 1228 27.95 -20.08 -36.07
N THR A 1229 27.27 -18.92 -36.00
CA THR A 1229 27.18 -17.95 -37.10
C THR A 1229 27.96 -16.69 -36.77
N ASP A 1230 28.71 -16.15 -37.74
CA ASP A 1230 29.60 -14.98 -37.54
C ASP A 1230 28.85 -13.62 -37.47
N GLU A 1231 27.54 -13.64 -37.18
CA GLU A 1231 26.68 -12.46 -37.18
C GLU A 1231 27.07 -11.41 -36.12
N ILE A 1232 27.50 -11.85 -34.94
CA ILE A 1232 27.88 -10.96 -33.82
C ILE A 1232 29.04 -10.04 -34.26
N SER A 1233 30.02 -10.59 -34.98
CA SER A 1233 31.14 -9.83 -35.53
C SER A 1233 30.72 -8.91 -36.68
N SER A 1234 29.72 -9.28 -37.49
CA SER A 1234 29.21 -8.41 -38.56
C SER A 1234 28.43 -7.19 -38.04
N ARG A 1235 27.65 -7.35 -36.96
CA ARG A 1235 26.91 -6.23 -36.33
C ARG A 1235 27.85 -5.23 -35.65
N ALA A 1236 28.94 -5.71 -35.03
CA ALA A 1236 29.94 -4.85 -34.41
C ALA A 1236 30.82 -4.06 -35.40
N ALA A 1237 30.66 -4.28 -36.72
CA ALA A 1237 31.33 -3.58 -37.80
C ALA A 1237 30.41 -2.61 -38.58
N GLN A 1238 29.16 -2.47 -38.16
CA GLN A 1238 28.17 -1.50 -38.67
C GLN A 1238 27.96 -0.34 -37.66
#